data_AF-A0A9P5S9M2-F1
#
_entry.id   AF-A0A9P5S9M2-F1
#
_cell.length_a   1.000
_cell.length_b   1.000
_cell.length_c   1.000
_cell.angle_alpha   90.00
_cell.angle_beta   90.00
_cell.angle_gamma   90.00
#
_symmetry.space_group_name_H-M   'P 1'
#
loop_
_entity.id
_entity.type
_entity.pdbx_description
1 polymer ?
#
loop_
_entity_poly.entity_id
_entity_poly.type
_entity_poly.pdbx_seq_one_letter_code
_entity_poly.pdbx_strand_id
1 'polypeptide(L)'
;MTTRSNPGGGGGGKRGWGYGSGNFGGSKPNERQGGGQGGRAVQRDHHGQGQDMDGITGGQKRQIRKATRPTTIQISSEGTDDIIVASSASEEDRRFAQRVLKPDFVASKNSEQIRRFVNSYLLNLSNHHLVDTSGMIVALTSSEGQARLRDIMVMPMGIDAAHYYGRLSFQFVVLPLIGVLTRESICQWTTSNDSNAIYATVYTHRQTFIKDGIIPCMQALLARGSLADHSPAAANIQLEDMHMCVVTSMSCAVLAVVRLMYQLITRIHDACIDLAPSIKKLAQNVTSYATGSNGTARERHIYEIMVKELDRLQRIVSDAEDAAISLLDVIAADPGAVSHIVPTKTQMRLAFDPPRKRSANGPSHDNDHVEITNISILPTEQEITCSRAPFLPSNGVPDAHHFLAHGWKRQVDTHFRLYREDMMDPFQRSMKSFLAVLRHTPFGEENRLLDNKELRKVIADHISLNVYGNVQVFGMTSKTNTAGNIEIGFSQPLQILEGRRVEFWERSKNRLMPGGLVCLVGRDQGALDSGQDASTLNIQLIVAITAQRDRELLAKDEKVARISITLADPLQYFLLLSSTLEKSSKLWFLVESPGNSIPASLPFGKYLAPTIEERAKMQNVRNFIDPPIYARAPTFQYDLSVLLKGVACTLDVSSTTSIEQATRTLQATSTLDDSQAKALVETL
;
A
#
# COMPACT_ATOMS: atom_id res chain seq x y z
N MET A 1 55.67 -15.40 -49.67
CA MET A 1 55.70 -16.16 -48.41
C MET A 1 54.25 -16.48 -48.05
N THR A 2 53.67 -17.48 -48.71
CA THR A 2 53.51 -18.89 -48.23
C THR A 2 52.58 -18.97 -47.02
N THR A 3 51.42 -19.63 -47.02
CA THR A 3 50.71 -20.50 -47.98
C THR A 3 49.37 -20.89 -47.34
N ARG A 4 48.29 -20.99 -48.16
CA ARG A 4 47.26 -22.06 -48.23
C ARG A 4 46.49 -22.46 -46.94
N SER A 5 45.24 -22.90 -46.93
CA SER A 5 44.17 -23.13 -47.92
C SER A 5 42.96 -23.70 -47.14
N ASN A 6 41.76 -23.32 -47.57
CA ASN A 6 40.44 -23.99 -47.45
C ASN A 6 40.47 -25.54 -47.65
N PRO A 7 39.32 -26.28 -47.72
CA PRO A 7 38.00 -26.20 -47.08
C PRO A 7 37.38 -27.60 -46.72
N GLY A 8 36.17 -27.63 -46.13
CA GLY A 8 35.05 -28.51 -46.56
C GLY A 8 34.85 -29.91 -45.94
N GLY A 9 33.57 -30.33 -45.94
CA GLY A 9 33.06 -31.72 -45.78
C GLY A 9 32.79 -32.12 -44.32
N GLY A 10 31.60 -32.55 -43.89
CA GLY A 10 30.66 -33.45 -44.53
C GLY A 10 30.96 -34.89 -44.08
N GLY A 11 30.13 -35.49 -43.21
CA GLY A 11 30.28 -36.90 -42.86
C GLY A 11 29.57 -37.32 -41.58
N GLY A 12 28.45 -38.03 -41.75
CA GLY A 12 27.67 -38.60 -40.65
C GLY A 12 28.34 -39.81 -39.97
N GLY A 13 27.79 -40.17 -38.82
CA GLY A 13 28.21 -41.35 -38.06
C GLY A 13 27.13 -41.79 -37.09
N LYS A 14 26.24 -42.66 -37.59
CA LYS A 14 25.26 -43.45 -36.83
C LYS A 14 25.93 -44.24 -35.70
N ARG A 15 25.30 -44.32 -34.52
CA ARG A 15 25.14 -45.56 -33.74
C ARG A 15 23.82 -45.52 -32.97
N GLY A 16 22.88 -46.36 -33.37
CA GLY A 16 21.67 -46.66 -32.61
C GLY A 16 21.85 -47.93 -31.78
N TRP A 17 20.96 -48.10 -30.80
CA TRP A 17 20.51 -49.39 -30.26
C TRP A 17 19.05 -49.21 -29.79
N GLY A 18 18.11 -49.93 -30.43
CA GLY A 18 16.78 -50.23 -29.87
C GLY A 18 16.88 -51.40 -28.88
N TYR A 19 15.85 -52.09 -28.41
CA TYR A 19 14.38 -52.12 -28.57
C TYR A 19 13.87 -53.08 -27.45
N GLY A 20 12.58 -53.01 -27.09
CA GLY A 20 11.82 -54.13 -26.46
C GLY A 20 11.51 -53.93 -24.98
N SER A 21 10.26 -53.64 -24.57
CA SER A 21 9.03 -54.46 -24.51
C SER A 21 8.98 -55.44 -23.34
N GLY A 22 7.97 -55.30 -22.47
CA GLY A 22 7.64 -56.27 -21.43
C GLY A 22 6.32 -55.91 -20.73
N ASN A 23 5.29 -56.69 -21.05
CA ASN A 23 3.90 -56.63 -20.58
C ASN A 23 3.70 -57.67 -19.47
N PHE A 24 2.94 -57.40 -18.40
CA PHE A 24 2.30 -58.42 -17.56
C PHE A 24 1.08 -57.83 -16.84
N GLY A 25 -0.03 -58.58 -16.84
CA GLY A 25 -1.32 -58.18 -16.28
C GLY A 25 -1.89 -59.13 -15.23
N GLY A 26 -3.19 -58.93 -14.96
CA GLY A 26 -4.08 -59.77 -14.14
C GLY A 26 -4.38 -59.18 -12.74
N SER A 27 -5.56 -59.23 -12.13
CA SER A 27 -6.89 -59.78 -12.45
C SER A 27 -7.90 -59.20 -11.42
N LYS A 28 -9.18 -59.11 -11.80
CA LYS A 28 -10.36 -58.90 -10.92
C LYS A 28 -10.80 -60.26 -10.29
N PRO A 29 -11.63 -60.34 -9.22
CA PRO A 29 -13.09 -60.14 -9.31
C PRO A 29 -13.82 -59.59 -8.07
N ASN A 30 -15.13 -59.48 -8.26
CA ASN A 30 -16.20 -58.79 -7.56
C ASN A 30 -16.98 -59.77 -6.66
N GLU A 31 -17.58 -59.32 -5.55
CA GLU A 31 -18.75 -60.02 -4.98
C GLU A 31 -19.72 -59.06 -4.27
N ARG A 32 -21.01 -59.41 -4.39
CA ARG A 32 -22.21 -58.60 -4.18
C ARG A 32 -22.95 -59.01 -2.90
N GLN A 33 -23.92 -58.16 -2.54
CA GLN A 33 -25.24 -58.40 -1.90
C GLN A 33 -25.39 -57.72 -0.53
N GLY A 34 -26.48 -57.03 -0.22
CA GLY A 34 -27.70 -56.80 -0.99
C GLY A 34 -28.81 -56.13 -0.15
N GLY A 35 -29.73 -55.40 -0.83
CA GLY A 35 -31.13 -55.08 -0.47
C GLY A 35 -31.41 -54.22 0.79
N GLY A 36 -32.40 -53.34 0.83
CA GLY A 36 -33.42 -52.95 -0.14
C GLY A 36 -34.42 -51.94 0.48
N GLN A 37 -35.06 -51.17 -0.39
CA GLN A 37 -36.38 -50.49 -0.31
C GLN A 37 -36.91 -49.91 1.01
N GLY A 38 -37.34 -48.64 0.93
CA GLY A 38 -38.37 -48.08 1.80
C GLY A 38 -38.53 -46.56 1.58
N GLY A 39 -39.39 -46.17 0.63
CA GLY A 39 -39.69 -44.76 0.38
C GLY A 39 -40.69 -44.15 1.37
N ARG A 40 -40.73 -42.81 1.44
CA ARG A 40 -41.98 -42.02 1.38
C ARG A 40 -41.70 -40.52 1.32
N ALA A 41 -42.66 -39.88 0.68
CA ALA A 41 -42.77 -38.48 0.31
C ALA A 41 -43.10 -37.54 1.48
N VAL A 42 -42.63 -36.30 1.34
CA VAL A 42 -43.31 -35.02 1.63
C VAL A 42 -43.74 -34.74 3.08
N GLN A 43 -43.13 -33.70 3.67
CA GLN A 43 -43.91 -32.53 4.13
C GLN A 43 -43.01 -31.31 4.34
N ARG A 44 -43.35 -30.24 3.62
CA ARG A 44 -43.04 -28.86 4.01
C ARG A 44 -43.85 -28.59 5.28
N ASP A 45 -43.19 -28.10 6.32
CA ASP A 45 -43.84 -27.20 7.27
C ASP A 45 -42.98 -25.96 7.46
N HIS A 46 -43.55 -24.85 7.01
CA HIS A 46 -43.16 -23.51 7.37
C HIS A 46 -43.57 -23.27 8.83
N HIS A 47 -42.60 -23.11 9.71
CA HIS A 47 -42.77 -22.23 10.86
C HIS A 47 -41.54 -21.34 10.99
N GLY A 48 -41.73 -20.07 10.63
CA GLY A 48 -40.78 -19.02 10.94
C GLY A 48 -40.68 -18.82 12.44
N GLN A 49 -39.46 -18.84 12.94
CA GLN A 49 -39.05 -18.05 14.10
C GLN A 49 -37.72 -17.41 13.72
N GLY A 50 -37.72 -16.07 13.66
CA GLY A 50 -36.52 -15.29 13.46
C GLY A 50 -35.51 -15.65 14.54
N GLN A 51 -34.35 -16.14 14.11
CA GLN A 51 -33.22 -16.29 15.01
C GLN A 51 -32.52 -14.93 15.09
N ASP A 52 -32.61 -14.37 16.29
CA ASP A 52 -31.76 -13.28 16.76
C ASP A 52 -30.29 -13.58 16.42
N MET A 53 -29.68 -12.65 15.70
CA MET A 53 -28.25 -12.61 15.43
C MET A 53 -27.51 -12.24 16.72
N ASP A 54 -27.33 -13.22 17.62
CA ASP A 54 -26.74 -12.99 18.94
C ASP A 54 -25.46 -13.84 19.14
N GLY A 55 -24.33 -13.14 19.22
CA GLY A 55 -23.16 -13.40 20.09
C GLY A 55 -22.50 -14.79 20.13
N ILE A 56 -21.20 -14.81 19.80
CA ILE A 56 -20.12 -15.75 20.19
C ILE A 56 -20.58 -17.07 20.85
N THR A 57 -20.42 -18.16 20.10
CA THR A 57 -20.77 -19.53 20.53
C THR A 57 -19.93 -20.02 21.72
N GLY A 58 -20.46 -20.97 22.49
CA GLY A 58 -19.75 -21.60 23.61
C GLY A 58 -18.41 -22.26 23.23
N GLY A 59 -18.25 -22.67 21.97
CA GLY A 59 -16.99 -23.17 21.41
C GLY A 59 -15.91 -22.09 21.30
N GLN A 60 -16.27 -20.90 20.80
CA GLN A 60 -15.39 -19.73 20.73
C GLN A 60 -14.97 -19.26 22.14
N LYS A 61 -15.85 -19.36 23.14
CA LYS A 61 -15.52 -19.05 24.56
C LYS A 61 -14.40 -19.93 25.12
N ARG A 62 -14.33 -21.21 24.72
CA ARG A 62 -13.24 -22.13 25.11
C ARG A 62 -11.93 -21.82 24.39
N GLN A 63 -11.97 -21.33 23.16
CA GLN A 63 -10.79 -20.86 22.43
C GLN A 63 -10.24 -19.55 23.02
N ILE A 64 -11.10 -18.60 23.40
CA ILE A 64 -10.69 -17.34 24.06
C ILE A 64 -9.96 -17.62 25.39
N ARG A 65 -10.44 -18.58 26.20
CA ARG A 65 -9.77 -18.98 27.45
C ARG A 65 -8.43 -19.70 27.23
N LYS A 66 -8.21 -20.31 26.06
CA LYS A 66 -6.98 -21.03 25.70
C LYS A 66 -5.98 -20.16 24.93
N ALA A 67 -6.43 -19.07 24.31
CA ALA A 67 -5.64 -18.14 23.50
C ALA A 67 -5.12 -16.94 24.29
N THR A 68 -4.84 -17.12 25.58
CA THR A 68 -4.03 -16.14 26.32
C THR A 68 -2.64 -16.20 25.71
N ARG A 69 -2.26 -15.17 24.92
CA ARG A 69 -0.86 -14.99 24.52
C ARG A 69 0.01 -15.16 25.77
N PRO A 70 1.18 -15.83 25.68
CA PRO A 70 2.20 -15.64 26.71
C PRO A 70 2.38 -14.13 26.91
N THR A 71 2.69 -13.67 28.12
CA THR A 71 2.92 -12.24 28.41
C THR A 71 4.12 -11.74 27.62
N THR A 72 3.94 -11.48 26.33
CA THR A 72 4.97 -10.96 25.45
C THR A 72 5.08 -9.47 25.71
N ILE A 73 6.31 -8.97 25.84
CA ILE A 73 6.59 -7.52 25.96
C ILE A 73 6.55 -6.85 24.56
N GLN A 74 6.30 -7.64 23.51
CA GLN A 74 6.16 -7.18 22.14
C GLN A 74 4.95 -6.24 22.03
N ILE A 75 5.21 -5.02 21.59
CA ILE A 75 4.19 -4.01 21.30
C ILE A 75 3.93 -4.09 19.80
N SER A 76 2.67 -4.28 19.40
CA SER A 76 2.32 -4.29 17.98
C SER A 76 2.80 -2.99 17.31
N SER A 77 3.34 -3.12 16.10
CA SER A 77 3.85 -2.00 15.32
C SER A 77 2.74 -1.15 14.71
N GLU A 78 1.50 -1.64 14.70
CA GLU A 78 0.40 -1.04 13.92
C GLU A 78 -0.83 -0.63 14.75
N GLY A 79 -0.92 -1.01 16.04
CA GLY A 79 -2.07 -0.67 16.89
C GLY A 79 -1.78 -0.58 18.40
N THR A 80 -2.73 -0.09 19.20
CA THR A 80 -2.55 0.14 20.65
C THR A 80 -2.90 -1.07 21.52
N ASP A 81 -3.09 -2.24 20.90
CA ASP A 81 -3.53 -3.50 21.50
C ASP A 81 -2.77 -3.87 22.79
N ASP A 82 -1.46 -3.67 22.80
CA ASP A 82 -0.58 -4.07 23.91
C ASP A 82 -0.26 -2.92 24.90
N ILE A 83 -0.74 -1.70 24.64
CA ILE A 83 -0.44 -0.49 25.46
C ILE A 83 -1.67 0.13 26.14
N ILE A 84 -2.87 -0.04 25.57
CA ILE A 84 -4.15 0.36 26.16
C ILE A 84 -4.95 -0.92 26.32
N VAL A 85 -4.90 -1.52 27.52
CA VAL A 85 -5.50 -2.83 27.80
C VAL A 85 -6.66 -2.65 28.78
N ALA A 86 -7.81 -3.25 28.47
CA ALA A 86 -8.92 -3.34 29.40
C ALA A 86 -8.80 -4.61 30.24
N SER A 87 -9.16 -4.54 31.52
CA SER A 87 -9.15 -5.68 32.45
C SER A 87 -10.18 -6.74 32.02
N SER A 88 -10.02 -7.99 32.47
CA SER A 88 -10.98 -9.06 32.15
C SER A 88 -12.38 -8.75 32.67
N ALA A 89 -13.32 -8.43 31.78
CA ALA A 89 -14.66 -7.96 32.13
C ALA A 89 -15.75 -9.05 31.97
N SER A 90 -16.90 -8.81 32.59
CA SER A 90 -18.10 -9.67 32.54
C SER A 90 -18.72 -9.74 31.13
N GLU A 91 -19.59 -10.72 30.86
CA GLU A 91 -20.34 -10.77 29.59
C GLU A 91 -21.29 -9.56 29.42
N GLU A 92 -21.76 -8.97 30.52
CA GLU A 92 -22.62 -7.80 30.46
C GLU A 92 -21.88 -6.56 29.95
N ASP A 93 -20.62 -6.38 30.35
CA ASP A 93 -19.77 -5.27 29.92
C ASP A 93 -19.40 -5.37 28.44
N ARG A 94 -19.22 -6.59 27.92
CA ARG A 94 -18.99 -6.84 26.49
C ARG A 94 -20.22 -6.55 25.62
N ARG A 95 -21.43 -6.76 26.15
CA ARG A 95 -22.70 -6.50 25.45
C ARG A 95 -23.18 -5.05 25.58
N PHE A 96 -22.47 -4.19 26.32
CA PHE A 96 -22.90 -2.82 26.58
C PHE A 96 -22.86 -1.96 25.31
N ALA A 97 -21.82 -2.07 24.48
CA ALA A 97 -21.71 -1.33 23.21
C ALA A 97 -22.92 -1.57 22.28
N GLN A 98 -23.35 -2.83 22.13
CA GLN A 98 -24.49 -3.20 21.28
C GLN A 98 -25.83 -2.67 21.82
N ARG A 99 -25.96 -2.50 23.14
CA ARG A 99 -27.16 -1.89 23.76
C ARG A 99 -27.22 -0.37 23.53
N VAL A 100 -26.07 0.29 23.56
CA VAL A 100 -25.93 1.76 23.37
C VAL A 100 -26.16 2.20 21.93
N LEU A 101 -26.00 1.30 20.96
CA LEU A 101 -26.22 1.56 19.53
C LEU A 101 -27.69 1.38 19.10
N LYS A 102 -28.61 1.09 20.02
CA LYS A 102 -30.04 1.05 19.72
C LYS A 102 -30.60 2.48 19.52
N PRO A 103 -31.61 2.68 18.63
CA PRO A 103 -32.15 3.99 18.29
C PRO A 103 -32.65 4.79 19.50
N ASP A 104 -33.18 4.10 20.51
CA ASP A 104 -33.79 4.69 21.71
C ASP A 104 -32.77 5.13 22.77
N PHE A 105 -31.48 4.87 22.56
CA PHE A 105 -30.45 5.21 23.53
C PHE A 105 -30.03 6.67 23.40
N VAL A 106 -30.54 7.53 24.27
CA VAL A 106 -30.09 8.92 24.38
C VAL A 106 -28.77 8.94 25.15
N ALA A 107 -27.64 8.85 24.44
CA ALA A 107 -26.30 9.06 24.99
C ALA A 107 -26.07 10.55 25.35
N SER A 108 -27.04 11.23 25.96
CA SER A 108 -26.89 12.63 26.31
C SER A 108 -26.40 12.75 27.76
N LYS A 109 -25.11 13.06 27.90
CA LYS A 109 -24.48 13.76 29.04
C LYS A 109 -24.01 12.94 30.25
N ASN A 110 -24.18 11.61 30.28
CA ASN A 110 -23.61 10.79 31.36
C ASN A 110 -22.22 10.24 30.98
N SER A 111 -21.18 10.75 31.64
CA SER A 111 -19.77 10.37 31.45
C SER A 111 -19.49 8.89 31.78
N GLU A 112 -20.24 8.28 32.70
CA GLU A 112 -20.12 6.87 33.05
C GLU A 112 -20.57 5.96 31.90
N GLN A 113 -21.70 6.27 31.27
CA GLN A 113 -22.23 5.47 30.16
C GLN A 113 -21.29 5.53 28.94
N ILE A 114 -20.70 6.70 28.68
CA ILE A 114 -19.72 6.86 27.60
C ILE A 114 -18.46 6.06 27.90
N ARG A 115 -17.97 6.09 29.14
CA ARG A 115 -16.84 5.27 29.58
C ARG A 115 -17.12 3.78 29.35
N ARG A 116 -18.28 3.29 29.78
CA ARG A 116 -18.67 1.88 29.61
C ARG A 116 -18.82 1.51 28.13
N PHE A 117 -19.34 2.40 27.29
CA PHE A 117 -19.40 2.20 25.84
C PHE A 117 -18.01 2.02 25.22
N VAL A 118 -17.08 2.93 25.54
CA VAL A 118 -15.71 2.87 25.01
C VAL A 118 -14.96 1.64 25.53
N ASN A 119 -15.06 1.33 26.83
CA ASN A 119 -14.46 0.13 27.41
C ASN A 119 -15.01 -1.15 26.77
N SER A 120 -16.32 -1.20 26.49
CA SER A 120 -16.96 -2.31 25.78
C SER A 120 -16.37 -2.51 24.38
N TYR A 121 -16.15 -1.44 23.61
CA TYR A 121 -15.49 -1.50 22.31
C TYR A 121 -14.03 -1.98 22.42
N LEU A 122 -13.26 -1.44 23.37
CA LEU A 122 -11.88 -1.89 23.62
C LEU A 122 -11.83 -3.39 23.90
N LEU A 123 -12.71 -3.90 24.76
CA LEU A 123 -12.76 -5.31 25.13
C LEU A 123 -13.07 -6.23 23.96
N ASN A 124 -14.01 -5.82 23.09
CA ASN A 124 -14.42 -6.64 21.94
C ASN A 124 -13.40 -6.60 20.81
N LEU A 125 -12.67 -5.50 20.65
CA LEU A 125 -11.68 -5.32 19.59
C LEU A 125 -10.26 -5.74 19.99
N SER A 126 -10.04 -6.14 21.25
CA SER A 126 -8.73 -6.59 21.75
C SER A 126 -8.36 -7.95 21.15
N ASN A 127 -7.09 -8.08 20.75
CA ASN A 127 -6.45 -9.21 20.04
C ASN A 127 -6.87 -10.63 20.48
N HIS A 128 -8.03 -11.07 19.98
CA HIS A 128 -8.41 -12.46 19.87
C HIS A 128 -8.48 -12.80 18.38
N HIS A 129 -7.37 -13.26 17.79
CA HIS A 129 -7.27 -13.67 16.38
C HIS A 129 -8.25 -14.79 15.95
N LEU A 130 -9.18 -15.19 16.83
CA LEU A 130 -10.16 -16.27 16.67
C LEU A 130 -11.61 -15.79 16.81
N VAL A 131 -11.85 -14.48 17.04
CA VAL A 131 -13.19 -13.91 17.20
C VAL A 131 -13.47 -12.96 16.05
N ASP A 132 -14.58 -13.17 15.38
CA ASP A 132 -15.06 -12.27 14.33
C ASP A 132 -15.49 -10.93 14.95
N THR A 133 -14.71 -9.88 14.70
CA THR A 133 -14.95 -8.50 15.16
C THR A 133 -15.68 -7.65 14.12
N SER A 134 -15.99 -8.21 12.94
CA SER A 134 -16.62 -7.49 11.82
C SER A 134 -17.90 -6.77 12.24
N GLY A 135 -18.75 -7.44 13.02
CA GLY A 135 -20.01 -6.87 13.49
C GLY A 135 -19.85 -5.62 14.36
N MET A 136 -18.77 -5.52 15.14
CA MET A 136 -18.51 -4.34 15.98
C MET A 136 -18.04 -3.15 15.16
N ILE A 137 -17.19 -3.40 14.17
CA ILE A 137 -16.67 -2.38 13.25
C ILE A 137 -17.80 -1.85 12.39
N VAL A 138 -18.62 -2.73 11.79
CA VAL A 138 -19.82 -2.35 11.02
C VAL A 138 -20.81 -1.57 11.89
N ALA A 139 -20.99 -1.97 13.15
CA ALA A 139 -21.86 -1.23 14.06
C ALA A 139 -21.30 0.17 14.40
N LEU A 140 -19.98 0.34 14.46
CA LEU A 140 -19.35 1.65 14.68
C LEU A 140 -19.44 2.55 13.44
N THR A 141 -19.43 1.97 12.23
CA THR A 141 -19.56 2.71 10.97
C THR A 141 -21.00 2.98 10.54
N SER A 142 -21.97 2.38 11.21
CA SER A 142 -23.40 2.69 11.06
C SER A 142 -23.71 4.17 11.33
N SER A 143 -24.87 4.65 10.87
CA SER A 143 -25.37 6.00 11.13
C SER A 143 -25.37 6.36 12.63
N GLU A 144 -25.81 5.41 13.45
CA GLU A 144 -25.89 5.50 14.90
C GLU A 144 -24.50 5.50 15.52
N GLY A 145 -23.62 4.58 15.12
CA GLY A 145 -22.24 4.52 15.59
C GLY A 145 -21.46 5.81 15.31
N GLN A 146 -21.60 6.32 14.08
CA GLN A 146 -21.01 7.61 13.68
C GLN A 146 -21.62 8.77 14.46
N ALA A 147 -22.93 8.78 14.71
CA ALA A 147 -23.56 9.80 15.55
C ALA A 147 -22.99 9.79 16.97
N ARG A 148 -22.79 8.61 17.58
CA ARG A 148 -22.19 8.48 18.91
C ARG A 148 -20.74 8.95 18.94
N LEU A 149 -19.95 8.63 17.91
CA LEU A 149 -18.59 9.15 17.79
C LEU A 149 -18.57 10.69 17.73
N ARG A 150 -19.47 11.29 16.94
CA ARG A 150 -19.61 12.76 16.88
C ARG A 150 -20.00 13.35 18.23
N ASP A 151 -20.98 12.76 18.92
CA ASP A 151 -21.44 13.23 20.25
C ASP A 151 -20.27 13.25 21.26
N ILE A 152 -19.40 12.24 21.22
CA ILE A 152 -18.22 12.16 22.08
C ILE A 152 -17.16 13.21 21.67
N MET A 153 -16.90 13.41 20.37
CA MET A 153 -15.87 14.30 19.84
C MET A 153 -16.18 15.81 20.00
N VAL A 154 -17.45 16.16 20.16
CA VAL A 154 -17.90 17.55 20.40
C VAL A 154 -17.89 17.91 21.88
N MET A 155 -17.84 16.92 22.78
CA MET A 155 -17.91 17.16 24.22
C MET A 155 -16.58 17.70 24.77
N PRO A 156 -16.60 18.73 25.65
CA PRO A 156 -15.38 19.23 26.25
C PRO A 156 -14.74 18.16 27.13
N MET A 157 -13.41 18.08 27.12
CA MET A 157 -12.64 17.13 27.91
C MET A 157 -11.76 17.84 28.95
N GLY A 158 -11.36 17.12 30.00
CA GLY A 158 -10.49 17.63 31.06
C GLY A 158 -9.70 16.53 31.75
N ILE A 159 -8.60 16.93 32.39
CA ILE A 159 -7.65 16.01 33.05
C ILE A 159 -8.01 15.70 34.51
N ASP A 160 -8.88 16.51 35.13
CA ASP A 160 -9.41 16.31 36.48
C ASP A 160 -10.95 16.27 36.45
N ALA A 161 -11.50 15.54 35.48
CA ALA A 161 -12.94 15.56 35.23
C ALA A 161 -13.67 14.43 35.96
N ALA A 162 -13.04 13.30 36.28
CA ALA A 162 -13.71 12.13 36.84
C ALA A 162 -15.11 11.86 36.22
N HIS A 163 -16.18 12.06 36.99
CA HIS A 163 -17.59 11.92 36.59
C HIS A 163 -18.32 13.24 36.32
N TYR A 164 -17.61 14.36 36.19
CA TYR A 164 -18.23 15.68 36.07
C TYR A 164 -19.23 15.74 34.90
N TYR A 165 -20.44 16.24 35.18
CA TYR A 165 -21.50 16.29 34.19
C TYR A 165 -21.14 17.24 33.04
N GLY A 166 -21.23 16.74 31.80
CA GLY A 166 -20.95 17.53 30.61
C GLY A 166 -19.46 17.74 30.30
N ARG A 167 -18.54 17.05 30.99
CA ARG A 167 -17.11 16.98 30.60
C ARG A 167 -16.61 15.54 30.57
N LEU A 168 -15.79 15.21 29.58
CA LEU A 168 -15.15 13.90 29.47
C LEU A 168 -13.83 13.86 30.26
N SER A 169 -13.61 12.78 30.99
CA SER A 169 -12.28 12.47 31.52
C SER A 169 -11.35 12.09 30.38
N PHE A 170 -10.24 12.82 30.26
CA PHE A 170 -9.23 12.53 29.26
C PHE A 170 -8.63 11.14 29.48
N GLN A 171 -8.35 10.78 30.73
CA GLN A 171 -7.70 9.53 31.10
C GLN A 171 -8.63 8.32 31.00
N PHE A 172 -9.89 8.46 31.44
CA PHE A 172 -10.81 7.33 31.55
C PHE A 172 -11.76 7.17 30.37
N VAL A 173 -11.84 8.15 29.46
CA VAL A 173 -12.71 8.08 28.28
C VAL A 173 -11.94 8.34 27.00
N VAL A 174 -11.23 9.47 26.91
CA VAL A 174 -10.61 9.90 25.65
C VAL A 174 -9.42 9.02 25.27
N LEU A 175 -8.51 8.73 26.21
CA LEU A 175 -7.39 7.82 25.96
C LEU A 175 -7.86 6.40 25.59
N PRO A 176 -8.82 5.79 26.32
CA PRO A 176 -9.47 4.56 25.89
C PRO A 176 -10.09 4.63 24.49
N LEU A 177 -10.74 5.74 24.12
CA LEU A 177 -11.33 5.92 22.80
C LEU A 177 -10.25 6.00 21.71
N ILE A 178 -9.16 6.73 21.96
CA ILE A 178 -7.98 6.71 21.08
C ILE A 178 -7.50 5.28 20.92
N GLY A 179 -7.45 4.52 22.02
CA GLY A 179 -7.16 3.09 22.01
C GLY A 179 -8.06 2.29 21.07
N VAL A 180 -9.37 2.53 21.06
CA VAL A 180 -10.31 1.91 20.11
C VAL A 180 -9.93 2.27 18.68
N LEU A 181 -9.81 3.58 18.40
CA LEU A 181 -9.55 4.11 17.05
C LEU A 181 -8.24 3.58 16.45
N THR A 182 -7.26 3.25 17.28
CA THR A 182 -5.96 2.73 16.87
C THR A 182 -5.80 1.22 17.12
N ARG A 183 -6.89 0.45 17.31
CA ARG A 183 -6.81 -1.01 17.35
C ARG A 183 -6.38 -1.56 15.99
N GLU A 184 -5.56 -2.61 16.00
CA GLU A 184 -5.07 -3.27 14.78
C GLU A 184 -6.24 -3.67 13.84
N SER A 185 -7.33 -4.19 14.42
CA SER A 185 -8.54 -4.56 13.69
C SER A 185 -9.24 -3.39 12.97
N ILE A 186 -9.15 -2.17 13.49
CA ILE A 186 -9.67 -0.96 12.83
C ILE A 186 -8.66 -0.44 11.79
N CYS A 187 -7.38 -0.42 12.14
CA CYS A 187 -6.29 0.05 11.26
C CYS A 187 -6.16 -0.81 9.99
N GLN A 188 -6.21 -2.14 10.11
CA GLN A 188 -6.00 -3.09 9.00
C GLN A 188 -7.31 -3.55 8.34
N TRP A 189 -8.44 -2.92 8.66
CA TRP A 189 -9.74 -3.38 8.17
C TRP A 189 -9.78 -3.44 6.63
N THR A 190 -10.11 -4.63 6.10
CA THR A 190 -10.00 -4.98 4.68
C THR A 190 -10.97 -4.21 3.78
N THR A 191 -12.04 -3.66 4.36
CA THR A 191 -12.97 -2.77 3.66
C THR A 191 -12.54 -1.32 3.90
N SER A 192 -11.71 -0.79 3.01
CA SER A 192 -11.12 0.56 3.13
C SER A 192 -12.15 1.68 3.36
N ASN A 193 -13.37 1.53 2.85
CA ASN A 193 -14.43 2.54 3.00
C ASN A 193 -14.93 2.72 4.44
N ASP A 194 -15.00 1.64 5.22
CA ASP A 194 -15.53 1.68 6.59
C ASP A 194 -14.52 2.33 7.55
N SER A 195 -13.25 1.93 7.48
CA SER A 195 -12.20 2.53 8.30
C SER A 195 -11.97 3.99 7.94
N ASN A 196 -11.99 4.34 6.65
CA ASN A 196 -11.87 5.72 6.19
C ASN A 196 -13.04 6.59 6.68
N ALA A 197 -14.26 6.06 6.80
CA ALA A 197 -15.40 6.80 7.36
C ALA A 197 -15.17 7.17 8.84
N ILE A 198 -14.60 6.28 9.64
CA ILE A 198 -14.26 6.56 11.05
C ILE A 198 -13.23 7.70 11.13
N TYR A 199 -12.14 7.61 10.38
CA TYR A 199 -11.08 8.65 10.40
C TYR A 199 -11.55 9.98 9.79
N ALA A 200 -12.43 9.95 8.78
CA ALA A 200 -13.07 11.14 8.24
C ALA A 200 -13.92 11.86 9.31
N THR A 201 -14.66 11.12 10.14
CA THR A 201 -15.41 11.70 11.26
C THR A 201 -14.48 12.33 12.31
N VAL A 202 -13.40 11.63 12.69
CA VAL A 202 -12.39 12.19 13.61
C VAL A 202 -11.81 13.49 13.06
N TYR A 203 -11.47 13.52 11.77
CA TYR A 203 -10.90 14.69 11.12
C TYR A 203 -11.90 15.83 10.93
N THR A 204 -13.17 15.52 10.67
CA THR A 204 -14.25 16.52 10.62
C THR A 204 -14.34 17.29 11.94
N HIS A 205 -14.16 16.60 13.06
CA HIS A 205 -14.17 17.19 14.41
C HIS A 205 -12.77 17.51 14.97
N ARG A 206 -11.73 17.57 14.12
CA ARG A 206 -10.34 17.80 14.57
C ARG A 206 -10.12 19.06 15.40
N GLN A 207 -10.90 20.11 15.14
CA GLN A 207 -10.78 21.36 15.89
C GLN A 207 -11.14 21.14 17.37
N THR A 208 -12.34 20.63 17.65
CA THR A 208 -12.80 20.38 19.02
C THR A 208 -12.10 19.20 19.67
N PHE A 209 -11.91 18.10 18.93
CA PHE A 209 -11.40 16.85 19.50
C PHE A 209 -9.88 16.86 19.66
N ILE A 210 -9.13 17.30 18.64
CA ILE A 210 -7.66 17.20 18.63
C ILE A 210 -7.03 18.52 19.11
N LYS A 211 -7.30 19.63 18.41
CA LYS A 211 -6.61 20.91 18.62
C LYS A 211 -6.98 21.55 19.95
N ASP A 212 -8.27 21.56 20.28
CA ASP A 212 -8.79 22.18 21.50
C ASP A 212 -8.97 21.18 22.66
N GLY A 213 -8.93 19.87 22.36
CA GLY A 213 -9.14 18.78 23.31
C GLY A 213 -7.87 18.03 23.68
N ILE A 214 -7.46 17.09 22.81
CA ILE A 214 -6.36 16.14 23.07
C ILE A 214 -5.03 16.85 23.34
N ILE A 215 -4.64 17.82 22.49
CA ILE A 215 -3.32 18.47 22.59
C ILE A 215 -3.17 19.27 23.89
N PRO A 216 -4.13 20.13 24.30
CA PRO A 216 -4.07 20.82 25.59
C PRO A 216 -4.08 19.88 26.80
N CYS A 217 -4.89 18.82 26.77
CA CYS A 217 -4.91 17.83 27.86
C CYS A 217 -3.57 17.11 27.98
N MET A 218 -2.98 16.70 26.86
CA MET A 218 -1.67 16.05 26.85
C MET A 218 -0.57 16.99 27.33
N GLN A 219 -0.61 18.26 26.91
CA GLN A 219 0.31 19.29 27.42
C GLN A 219 0.22 19.44 28.94
N ALA A 220 -0.99 19.49 29.50
CA ALA A 220 -1.20 19.66 30.92
C ALA A 220 -0.76 18.44 31.74
N LEU A 221 -0.97 17.22 31.24
CA LEU A 221 -0.47 15.99 31.87
C LEU A 221 1.06 15.86 31.81
N LEU A 222 1.68 16.23 30.68
CA LEU A 222 3.14 16.26 30.53
C LEU A 222 3.77 17.30 31.46
N ALA A 223 3.17 18.50 31.56
CA ALA A 223 3.64 19.53 32.50
C ALA A 223 3.48 19.10 33.97
N ARG A 224 2.42 18.34 34.28
CA ARG A 224 2.19 17.74 35.61
C ARG A 224 3.15 16.58 35.90
N GLY A 225 3.57 15.86 34.87
CA GLY A 225 4.36 14.64 34.99
C GLY A 225 3.62 13.47 35.65
N SER A 226 2.29 13.44 35.56
CA SER A 226 1.46 12.38 36.13
C SER A 226 0.18 12.20 35.32
N LEU A 227 -0.25 10.95 35.15
CA LEU A 227 -1.56 10.60 34.58
C LEU A 227 -2.71 10.65 35.60
N ALA A 228 -2.41 10.84 36.89
CA ALA A 228 -3.43 10.82 37.93
C ALA A 228 -4.48 11.92 37.71
N ASP A 229 -5.76 11.53 37.73
CA ASP A 229 -6.89 12.44 37.85
C ASP A 229 -6.98 12.86 39.33
N HIS A 230 -6.84 14.16 39.61
CA HIS A 230 -6.83 14.71 40.98
C HIS A 230 -8.23 15.10 41.47
N SER A 231 -9.29 14.75 40.73
CA SER A 231 -10.65 14.94 41.20
C SER A 231 -10.93 14.06 42.42
N PRO A 232 -11.63 14.57 43.46
CA PRO A 232 -11.99 13.77 44.63
C PRO A 232 -12.87 12.56 44.28
N ALA A 233 -13.56 12.59 43.14
CA ALA A 233 -14.37 11.49 42.65
C ALA A 233 -13.56 10.41 41.91
N ALA A 234 -12.28 10.64 41.57
CA ALA A 234 -11.45 9.70 40.81
C ALA A 234 -11.25 8.35 41.54
N ALA A 235 -11.09 8.39 42.86
CA ALA A 235 -10.93 7.19 43.69
C ALA A 235 -12.19 6.30 43.69
N ASN A 236 -13.38 6.90 43.57
CA ASN A 236 -14.64 6.18 43.53
C ASN A 236 -14.86 5.47 42.18
N ILE A 237 -14.30 6.01 41.08
CA ILE A 237 -14.40 5.39 39.75
C ILE A 237 -13.82 3.99 39.74
N GLN A 238 -12.67 3.81 40.39
CA GLN A 238 -11.98 2.53 40.42
C GLN A 238 -12.71 1.49 41.30
N LEU A 239 -13.54 1.94 42.24
CA LEU A 239 -14.42 1.10 43.04
C LEU A 239 -15.72 0.74 42.30
N GLU A 240 -16.28 1.68 41.53
CA GLU A 240 -17.52 1.52 40.78
C GLU A 240 -17.33 0.74 39.46
N ASP A 241 -16.17 0.86 38.83
CA ASP A 241 -15.85 0.29 37.51
C ASP A 241 -14.54 -0.54 37.59
N MET A 242 -14.62 -1.68 38.28
CA MET A 242 -13.48 -2.59 38.52
C MET A 242 -12.78 -3.07 37.23
N HIS A 243 -13.44 -2.96 36.08
CA HIS A 243 -12.94 -3.41 34.78
C HIS A 243 -12.51 -2.27 33.85
N MET A 244 -12.44 -1.03 34.35
CA MET A 244 -12.03 0.14 33.57
C MET A 244 -10.66 -0.03 32.91
N CYS A 245 -10.53 0.47 31.68
CA CYS A 245 -9.25 0.54 31.01
C CYS A 245 -8.37 1.60 31.67
N VAL A 246 -7.13 1.24 31.99
CA VAL A 246 -6.14 2.15 32.57
C VAL A 246 -4.92 2.22 31.65
N VAL A 247 -4.57 3.44 31.25
CA VAL A 247 -3.30 3.68 30.55
C VAL A 247 -2.18 3.67 31.57
N THR A 248 -1.23 2.76 31.38
CA THR A 248 -0.25 2.38 32.42
C THR A 248 0.92 3.36 32.58
N SER A 249 1.21 4.20 31.58
CA SER A 249 2.31 5.17 31.65
C SER A 249 2.09 6.37 30.73
N MET A 250 2.76 7.50 31.04
CA MET A 250 2.78 8.68 30.16
C MET A 250 3.25 8.34 28.75
N SER A 251 4.26 7.47 28.61
CA SER A 251 4.77 7.02 27.31
C SER A 251 3.70 6.28 26.49
N CYS A 252 2.87 5.45 27.12
CA CYS A 252 1.73 4.80 26.45
C CYS A 252 0.68 5.82 25.98
N ALA A 253 0.38 6.82 26.81
CA ALA A 253 -0.59 7.87 26.48
C ALA A 253 -0.14 8.71 25.28
N VAL A 254 1.13 9.14 25.27
CA VAL A 254 1.72 9.88 24.15
C VAL A 254 1.77 9.01 22.90
N LEU A 255 2.25 7.77 23.01
CA LEU A 255 2.34 6.84 21.88
C LEU A 255 0.96 6.59 21.23
N ALA A 256 -0.10 6.45 22.02
CA ALA A 256 -1.46 6.30 21.49
C ALA A 256 -1.90 7.53 20.67
N VAL A 257 -1.62 8.74 21.16
CA VAL A 257 -1.90 9.99 20.41
C VAL A 257 -1.07 10.05 19.13
N VAL A 258 0.23 9.72 19.19
CA VAL A 258 1.12 9.69 18.01
C VAL A 258 0.59 8.74 16.94
N ARG A 259 0.12 7.54 17.34
CA ARG A 259 -0.46 6.56 16.41
C ARG A 259 -1.76 7.05 15.79
N LEU A 260 -2.63 7.71 16.55
CA LEU A 260 -3.83 8.34 15.99
C LEU A 260 -3.48 9.43 14.97
N MET A 261 -2.53 10.31 15.30
CA MET A 261 -2.07 11.35 14.36
C MET A 261 -1.49 10.72 13.09
N TYR A 262 -0.71 9.65 13.22
CA TYR A 262 -0.17 8.91 12.08
C TYR A 262 -1.27 8.36 11.17
N GLN A 263 -2.31 7.73 11.74
CA GLN A 263 -3.46 7.24 10.96
C GLN A 263 -4.20 8.37 10.22
N LEU A 264 -4.33 9.56 10.84
CA LEU A 264 -4.99 10.70 10.20
C LEU A 264 -4.18 11.26 9.03
N ILE A 265 -2.89 11.53 9.22
CA ILE A 265 -2.05 12.15 8.17
C ILE A 265 -1.75 11.21 7.00
N THR A 266 -1.82 9.89 7.22
CA THR A 266 -1.60 8.89 6.16
C THR A 266 -2.86 8.60 5.34
N ARG A 267 -4.05 8.78 5.92
CA ARG A 267 -5.33 8.48 5.25
C ARG A 267 -6.02 9.70 4.68
N ILE A 268 -5.73 10.90 5.21
CA ILE A 268 -6.39 12.14 4.83
C ILE A 268 -5.33 13.13 4.34
N HIS A 269 -5.41 13.46 3.05
CA HIS A 269 -4.45 14.32 2.37
C HIS A 269 -4.19 15.65 3.10
N ASP A 270 -5.26 16.35 3.49
CA ASP A 270 -5.15 17.68 4.10
C ASP A 270 -4.70 17.65 5.56
N ALA A 271 -4.78 16.49 6.22
CA ALA A 271 -4.48 16.38 7.63
C ALA A 271 -3.00 16.60 7.95
N CYS A 272 -2.10 16.30 7.01
CA CYS A 272 -0.67 16.47 7.20
C CYS A 272 -0.30 17.94 7.48
N ILE A 273 -0.84 18.87 6.68
CA ILE A 273 -0.60 20.31 6.85
C ILE A 273 -1.43 20.87 8.01
N ASP A 274 -2.71 20.50 8.10
CA ASP A 274 -3.61 21.08 9.11
C ASP A 274 -3.26 20.69 10.56
N LEU A 275 -2.74 19.47 10.78
CA LEU A 275 -2.34 18.97 12.09
C LEU A 275 -0.86 19.22 12.39
N ALA A 276 -0.09 19.76 11.45
CA ALA A 276 1.33 20.08 11.62
C ALA A 276 1.65 20.86 12.92
N PRO A 277 0.90 21.93 13.28
CA PRO A 277 1.17 22.68 14.50
C PRO A 277 0.91 21.84 15.76
N SER A 278 -0.09 20.96 15.72
CA SER A 278 -0.43 20.06 16.83
C SER A 278 0.66 19.03 17.08
N ILE A 279 1.23 18.49 16.00
CA ILE A 279 2.32 17.51 16.03
C ILE A 279 3.60 18.15 16.58
N LYS A 280 3.96 19.35 16.10
CA LYS A 280 5.11 20.11 16.61
C LYS A 280 4.95 20.46 18.09
N LYS A 281 3.76 20.89 18.50
CA LYS A 281 3.45 21.21 19.89
C LYS A 281 3.55 19.98 20.79
N LEU A 282 3.04 18.83 20.35
CA LEU A 282 3.18 17.57 21.06
C LEU A 282 4.66 17.19 21.25
N ALA A 283 5.46 17.30 20.19
CA ALA A 283 6.90 17.02 20.26
C ALA A 283 7.65 17.94 21.22
N GLN A 284 7.38 19.26 21.17
CA GLN A 284 7.93 20.22 22.13
C GLN A 284 7.61 19.84 23.58
N ASN A 285 6.35 19.49 23.87
CA ASN A 285 5.93 19.07 25.20
C ASN A 285 6.65 17.80 25.67
N VAL A 286 6.86 16.83 24.77
CA VAL A 286 7.60 15.59 25.07
C VAL A 286 9.07 15.88 25.35
N THR A 287 9.71 16.75 24.56
CA THR A 287 11.10 17.19 24.80
C THR A 287 11.25 17.87 26.15
N SER A 288 10.30 18.73 26.54
CA SER A 288 10.30 19.40 27.85
C SER A 288 10.04 18.45 29.03
N TYR A 289 9.28 17.37 28.80
CA TYR A 289 8.97 16.38 29.83
C TYR A 289 10.15 15.44 30.14
N ALA A 290 11.09 15.25 29.20
CA ALA A 290 12.15 14.24 29.23
C ALA A 290 12.64 13.89 30.66
N THR A 291 12.05 12.84 31.23
CA THR A 291 12.39 12.33 32.55
C THR A 291 13.69 11.55 32.46
N GLY A 292 14.64 11.85 33.35
CA GLY A 292 15.80 10.99 33.60
C GLY A 292 15.36 9.53 33.77
N SER A 293 16.15 8.62 33.23
CA SER A 293 15.88 7.21 32.93
C SER A 293 15.61 6.29 34.13
N ASN A 294 14.67 6.62 35.02
CA ASN A 294 14.39 5.86 36.24
C ASN A 294 13.22 4.88 36.12
N GLY A 295 12.74 4.62 34.90
CA GLY A 295 11.68 3.63 34.63
C GLY A 295 12.17 2.19 34.49
N THR A 296 11.23 1.26 34.60
CA THR A 296 11.42 -0.17 34.30
C THR A 296 11.96 -0.39 32.88
N ALA A 297 12.57 -1.54 32.60
CA ALA A 297 13.07 -1.87 31.26
C ALA A 297 11.96 -1.79 30.18
N ARG A 298 10.72 -2.16 30.55
CA ARG A 298 9.55 -2.06 29.69
C ARG A 298 9.20 -0.60 29.37
N GLU A 299 9.18 0.29 30.36
CA GLU A 299 8.87 1.70 30.15
C GLU A 299 9.93 2.41 29.30
N ARG A 300 11.21 2.07 29.48
CA ARG A 300 12.29 2.58 28.64
C ARG A 300 12.12 2.15 27.18
N HIS A 301 11.72 0.90 26.94
CA HIS A 301 11.46 0.40 25.59
C HIS A 301 10.24 1.08 24.94
N ILE A 302 9.14 1.27 25.69
CA ILE A 302 7.96 2.01 25.21
C ILE A 302 8.34 3.47 24.88
N TYR A 303 9.16 4.09 25.72
CA TYR A 303 9.66 5.44 25.50
C TYR A 303 10.50 5.55 24.21
N GLU A 304 11.39 4.59 23.95
CA GLU A 304 12.19 4.54 22.70
C GLU A 304 11.28 4.45 21.45
N ILE A 305 10.25 3.59 21.50
CA ILE A 305 9.27 3.46 20.41
C ILE A 305 8.50 4.78 20.21
N MET A 306 8.04 5.39 21.30
CA MET A 306 7.32 6.65 21.28
C MET A 306 8.14 7.78 20.64
N VAL A 307 9.39 7.98 21.06
CA VAL A 307 10.28 8.99 20.48
C VAL A 307 10.49 8.73 18.99
N LYS A 308 10.77 7.49 18.61
CA LYS A 308 11.01 7.13 17.20
C LYS A 308 9.78 7.35 16.30
N GLU A 309 8.58 7.02 16.78
CA GLU A 309 7.33 7.26 16.06
C GLU A 309 7.00 8.76 15.98
N LEU A 310 7.27 9.53 17.04
CA LEU A 310 7.07 10.98 17.07
C LEU A 310 8.04 11.71 16.12
N ASP A 311 9.32 11.34 16.12
CA ASP A 311 10.32 11.86 15.18
C ASP A 311 9.94 11.56 13.73
N ARG A 312 9.37 10.38 13.47
CA ARG A 312 8.85 10.01 12.15
C ARG A 312 7.72 10.94 11.74
N LEU A 313 6.78 11.20 12.65
CA LEU A 313 5.64 12.07 12.42
C LEU A 313 6.08 13.53 12.15
N GLN A 314 7.05 14.05 12.93
CA GLN A 314 7.62 15.37 12.73
C GLN A 314 8.32 15.50 11.38
N ARG A 315 9.05 14.46 10.94
CA ARG A 315 9.68 14.46 9.61
C ARG A 315 8.63 14.55 8.51
N ILE A 316 7.58 13.72 8.54
CA ILE A 316 6.49 13.75 7.55
C ILE A 316 5.86 15.16 7.45
N VAL A 317 5.63 15.81 8.59
CA VAL A 317 5.05 17.16 8.65
C VAL A 317 6.01 18.22 8.11
N SER A 318 7.25 18.24 8.59
CA SER A 318 8.25 19.20 8.15
C SER A 318 8.42 19.10 6.64
N ASP A 319 8.48 17.89 6.10
CA ASP A 319 8.61 17.60 4.68
C ASP A 319 7.44 18.18 3.85
N ALA A 320 6.21 18.13 4.38
CA ALA A 320 5.02 18.65 3.71
C ALA A 320 4.94 20.19 3.70
N GLU A 321 5.28 20.85 4.82
CA GLU A 321 5.31 22.32 4.90
C GLU A 321 6.39 22.91 3.98
N ASP A 322 7.53 22.24 3.95
CA ASP A 322 8.68 22.57 3.12
C ASP A 322 8.41 22.47 1.61
N ALA A 323 7.43 21.65 1.21
CA ALA A 323 6.95 21.56 -0.17
C ALA A 323 5.99 22.71 -0.51
N ALA A 324 5.21 23.20 0.46
CA ALA A 324 4.27 24.30 0.28
C ALA A 324 4.96 25.67 0.11
N ILE A 325 6.08 25.90 0.81
CA ILE A 325 6.83 27.17 0.78
C ILE A 325 7.59 27.37 -0.54
N SER A 326 8.07 26.29 -1.17
CA SER A 326 8.92 26.36 -2.37
C SER A 326 8.18 26.79 -3.66
N LEU A 327 6.85 26.88 -3.64
CA LEU A 327 5.99 27.23 -4.78
C LEU A 327 5.89 28.75 -5.05
N LEU A 328 6.35 29.62 -4.14
CA LEU A 328 6.10 31.07 -4.19
C LEU A 328 7.21 31.92 -4.85
N ASP A 329 8.43 31.40 -5.04
CA ASP A 329 9.62 32.26 -5.26
C ASP A 329 10.27 32.26 -6.68
N VAL A 330 9.65 31.73 -7.75
CA VAL A 330 10.37 31.58 -9.05
C VAL A 330 9.66 32.22 -10.25
N ILE A 331 9.87 33.54 -10.42
CA ILE A 331 9.62 34.29 -11.67
C ILE A 331 10.87 35.14 -11.98
N ALA A 332 11.83 34.65 -12.78
CA ALA A 332 12.68 35.44 -13.70
C ALA A 332 13.79 34.63 -14.43
N ALA A 333 13.88 34.87 -15.76
CA ALA A 333 15.03 34.81 -16.69
C ALA A 333 15.41 33.51 -17.47
N ASP A 334 15.96 33.78 -18.67
CA ASP A 334 15.89 33.13 -20.01
C ASP A 334 17.33 32.77 -20.56
N PRO A 335 17.59 32.13 -21.73
CA PRO A 335 18.54 31.00 -21.83
C PRO A 335 19.59 31.12 -22.98
N GLY A 336 20.41 30.08 -23.19
CA GLY A 336 21.30 29.93 -24.36
C GLY A 336 21.88 28.50 -24.51
N ALA A 337 22.10 28.04 -25.74
CA ALA A 337 21.87 26.66 -26.25
C ALA A 337 23.10 25.71 -26.46
N VAL A 338 22.85 24.38 -26.30
CA VAL A 338 23.15 23.17 -27.17
C VAL A 338 24.66 22.83 -27.47
N SER A 339 25.22 21.59 -27.52
CA SER A 339 24.85 20.20 -27.95
C SER A 339 25.78 19.09 -27.37
N HIS A 340 25.33 17.82 -27.54
CA HIS A 340 25.82 16.49 -27.08
C HIS A 340 27.22 15.98 -27.53
N ILE A 341 27.88 15.13 -26.70
CA ILE A 341 28.59 13.82 -26.98
C ILE A 341 29.20 13.23 -25.68
N VAL A 342 28.54 12.28 -24.99
CA VAL A 342 29.02 11.39 -23.88
C VAL A 342 29.68 12.05 -22.64
N PRO A 343 29.00 12.19 -21.47
CA PRO A 343 29.40 13.24 -20.54
C PRO A 343 30.41 12.88 -19.44
N THR A 344 31.62 13.44 -19.59
CA THR A 344 32.46 13.90 -18.47
C THR A 344 31.68 14.92 -17.61
N LYS A 345 32.06 15.18 -16.35
CA LYS A 345 31.40 16.13 -15.40
C LYS A 345 31.00 17.48 -16.03
N THR A 346 31.75 17.95 -17.03
CA THR A 346 31.50 19.17 -17.83
C THR A 346 30.29 19.08 -18.77
N GLN A 347 30.03 17.92 -19.35
CA GLN A 347 28.92 17.72 -20.28
C GLN A 347 27.60 17.37 -19.61
N MET A 348 27.62 16.81 -18.38
CA MET A 348 26.40 16.76 -17.55
C MET A 348 25.87 18.17 -17.26
N ARG A 349 26.73 19.21 -17.30
CA ARG A 349 26.32 20.61 -17.19
C ARG A 349 25.67 21.14 -18.48
N LEU A 350 26.10 20.65 -19.65
CA LEU A 350 25.62 21.09 -20.97
C LEU A 350 24.34 20.36 -21.41
N ALA A 351 24.14 19.12 -20.97
CA ALA A 351 22.93 18.32 -21.23
C ALA A 351 21.84 18.49 -20.16
N PHE A 352 22.08 19.35 -19.16
CA PHE A 352 21.10 19.62 -18.12
C PHE A 352 19.97 20.46 -18.70
N ASP A 353 18.85 19.80 -18.96
CA ASP A 353 17.64 20.42 -19.48
C ASP A 353 16.51 20.26 -18.46
N PRO A 354 16.32 21.24 -17.56
CA PRO A 354 15.37 21.13 -16.47
C PRO A 354 13.92 21.31 -16.97
N PRO A 355 12.93 20.80 -16.23
CA PRO A 355 11.53 20.81 -16.65
C PRO A 355 10.93 22.22 -16.85
N ARG A 356 9.99 22.33 -17.80
CA ARG A 356 9.13 23.50 -18.05
C ARG A 356 9.89 24.79 -18.43
N LYS A 357 9.56 25.93 -17.79
CA LYS A 357 10.16 27.26 -18.03
C LYS A 357 11.63 27.36 -17.65
N ARG A 358 12.18 26.34 -16.97
CA ARG A 358 13.61 26.27 -16.66
C ARG A 358 14.41 25.76 -17.88
N SER A 359 13.75 25.11 -18.83
CA SER A 359 14.34 24.77 -20.12
C SER A 359 14.37 25.98 -21.06
N ALA A 360 15.45 26.07 -21.84
CA ALA A 360 15.59 27.03 -22.92
C ALA A 360 14.50 26.90 -24.01
N ASN A 361 13.95 25.70 -24.19
CA ASN A 361 12.98 25.40 -25.25
C ASN A 361 11.53 25.36 -24.75
N GLY A 362 11.29 25.80 -23.50
CA GLY A 362 9.99 25.65 -22.84
C GLY A 362 9.67 24.19 -22.45
N PRO A 363 8.41 23.92 -22.06
CA PRO A 363 7.99 22.57 -21.64
C PRO A 363 8.09 21.57 -22.80
N SER A 364 8.60 20.36 -22.51
CA SER A 364 8.70 19.28 -23.49
C SER A 364 7.33 18.71 -23.90
N HIS A 365 6.40 18.68 -22.95
CA HIS A 365 5.03 18.21 -23.10
C HIS A 365 4.18 18.80 -21.95
N ASP A 366 2.86 18.62 -22.00
CA ASP A 366 1.91 19.04 -20.96
C ASP A 366 2.24 18.53 -19.55
N ASN A 367 2.80 17.32 -19.43
CA ASN A 367 3.19 16.68 -18.16
C ASN A 367 4.62 17.04 -17.66
N ASP A 368 5.30 17.99 -18.31
CA ASP A 368 6.68 18.38 -17.98
C ASP A 368 6.70 19.44 -16.86
N HIS A 369 6.53 19.00 -15.61
CA HIS A 369 6.45 19.87 -14.43
C HIS A 369 7.73 19.85 -13.58
N VAL A 370 8.00 20.99 -12.92
CA VAL A 370 9.13 21.14 -11.97
C VAL A 370 8.87 20.36 -10.68
N GLU A 371 7.68 20.52 -10.12
CA GLU A 371 7.26 19.79 -8.92
C GLU A 371 6.72 18.42 -9.30
N ILE A 372 7.26 17.35 -8.69
CA ILE A 372 6.83 15.98 -8.94
C ILE A 372 5.36 15.72 -8.60
N THR A 373 4.79 16.51 -7.69
CA THR A 373 3.38 16.41 -7.27
C THR A 373 2.41 16.77 -8.38
N ASN A 374 2.85 17.57 -9.36
CA ASN A 374 2.07 17.95 -10.52
C ASN A 374 2.28 17.00 -11.71
N ILE A 375 3.24 16.07 -11.63
CA ILE A 375 3.51 15.11 -12.71
C ILE A 375 2.52 13.96 -12.58
N SER A 376 1.68 13.78 -13.60
CA SER A 376 0.84 12.61 -13.74
C SER A 376 1.72 11.36 -13.85
N ILE A 377 1.41 10.34 -13.03
CA ILE A 377 2.09 9.04 -13.05
C ILE A 377 1.90 8.38 -14.42
N LEU A 378 0.65 8.36 -14.92
CA LEU A 378 0.37 7.87 -16.26
C LEU A 378 0.87 8.89 -17.30
N PRO A 379 1.50 8.43 -18.40
CA PRO A 379 1.98 9.31 -19.43
C PRO A 379 0.81 9.94 -20.18
N THR A 380 0.94 11.21 -20.55
CA THR A 380 -0.04 11.92 -21.37
C THR A 380 0.16 11.61 -22.86
N GLU A 381 -0.82 11.97 -23.68
CA GLU A 381 -0.70 11.85 -25.14
C GLU A 381 0.48 12.65 -25.71
N GLN A 382 0.67 13.89 -25.22
CA GLN A 382 1.79 14.72 -25.64
C GLN A 382 3.13 14.14 -25.18
N GLU A 383 3.19 13.51 -24.01
CA GLU A 383 4.40 12.83 -23.52
C GLU A 383 4.75 11.61 -24.38
N ILE A 384 3.77 10.75 -24.70
CA ILE A 384 3.96 9.58 -25.56
C ILE A 384 4.41 9.99 -26.97
N THR A 385 3.91 11.11 -27.49
CA THR A 385 4.25 11.57 -28.84
C THR A 385 5.47 12.50 -28.87
N CYS A 386 5.98 12.92 -27.71
CA CYS A 386 7.12 13.82 -27.60
C CYS A 386 8.40 13.16 -28.13
N SER A 387 9.13 13.88 -28.98
CA SER A 387 10.45 13.48 -29.48
C SER A 387 11.60 13.90 -28.57
N ARG A 388 11.37 14.83 -27.64
CA ARG A 388 12.37 15.33 -26.70
C ARG A 388 12.54 14.34 -25.54
N ALA A 389 13.79 14.09 -25.14
CA ALA A 389 14.08 13.21 -24.02
C ALA A 389 13.57 13.82 -22.71
N PRO A 390 13.00 13.01 -21.79
CA PRO A 390 12.55 13.51 -20.51
C PRO A 390 13.73 13.95 -19.64
N PHE A 391 13.48 14.87 -18.70
CA PHE A 391 14.47 15.23 -17.70
C PHE A 391 14.71 14.07 -16.73
N LEU A 392 15.89 13.45 -16.83
CA LEU A 392 16.34 12.37 -15.94
C LEU A 392 17.52 12.84 -15.08
N PRO A 393 17.33 13.05 -13.77
CA PRO A 393 18.41 13.46 -12.88
C PRO A 393 19.42 12.33 -12.64
N SER A 394 20.71 12.66 -12.59
CA SER A 394 21.76 11.69 -12.29
C SER A 394 21.71 11.23 -10.82
N ASN A 395 21.63 9.92 -10.60
CA ASN A 395 21.72 9.31 -9.27
C ASN A 395 23.19 9.02 -8.90
N GLY A 396 23.59 9.30 -7.66
CA GLY A 396 24.88 8.88 -7.09
C GLY A 396 26.13 9.64 -7.53
N VAL A 397 26.01 10.68 -8.37
CA VAL A 397 27.15 11.51 -8.80
C VAL A 397 27.26 12.77 -7.93
N PRO A 398 28.35 12.96 -7.15
CA PRO A 398 28.58 14.19 -6.39
C PRO A 398 28.59 15.43 -7.31
N ASP A 399 27.91 16.49 -6.90
CA ASP A 399 27.73 17.75 -7.65
C ASP A 399 27.03 17.61 -9.02
N ALA A 400 26.28 16.54 -9.27
CA ALA A 400 25.43 16.49 -10.47
C ALA A 400 24.47 17.68 -10.49
N HIS A 401 24.20 18.23 -11.68
CA HIS A 401 23.25 19.33 -11.81
C HIS A 401 21.84 18.86 -11.49
N HIS A 402 21.18 19.64 -10.65
CA HIS A 402 19.79 19.49 -10.30
C HIS A 402 19.24 20.87 -9.98
N PHE A 403 17.97 21.10 -10.26
CA PHE A 403 17.31 22.36 -9.94
C PHE A 403 16.93 22.49 -8.45
N LEU A 404 17.25 21.49 -7.63
CA LEU A 404 17.04 21.44 -6.19
C LEU A 404 18.41 21.36 -5.51
N ALA A 405 18.55 22.03 -4.38
CA ALA A 405 19.74 21.91 -3.54
C ALA A 405 19.93 20.47 -3.04
N HIS A 406 21.16 20.13 -2.63
CA HIS A 406 21.43 18.83 -2.01
C HIS A 406 20.56 18.62 -0.76
N GLY A 407 19.92 17.46 -0.66
CA GLY A 407 18.99 17.13 0.43
C GLY A 407 18.00 16.04 0.01
N TRP A 408 17.14 15.64 0.95
CA TRP A 408 16.16 14.56 0.73
C TRP A 408 15.14 14.90 -0.37
N LYS A 409 14.73 16.17 -0.52
CA LYS A 409 13.82 16.62 -1.59
C LYS A 409 14.37 16.30 -2.98
N ARG A 410 15.66 16.61 -3.20
CA ARG A 410 16.36 16.27 -4.43
C ARG A 410 16.39 14.76 -4.66
N GLN A 411 16.62 13.99 -3.60
CA GLN A 411 16.66 12.54 -3.68
C GLN A 411 15.27 11.95 -4.03
N VAL A 412 14.20 12.48 -3.44
CA VAL A 412 12.82 12.07 -3.77
C VAL A 412 12.46 12.45 -5.20
N ASP A 413 12.75 13.69 -5.64
CA ASP A 413 12.57 14.09 -7.04
C ASP A 413 13.35 13.17 -7.99
N THR A 414 14.61 12.90 -7.66
CA THR A 414 15.49 12.05 -8.45
C THR A 414 14.92 10.64 -8.57
N HIS A 415 14.56 10.01 -7.45
CA HIS A 415 13.98 8.68 -7.48
C HIS A 415 12.61 8.63 -8.12
N PHE A 416 11.74 9.62 -7.89
CA PHE A 416 10.44 9.67 -8.55
C PHE A 416 10.59 9.70 -10.07
N ARG A 417 11.42 10.62 -10.60
CA ARG A 417 11.62 10.77 -12.04
C ARG A 417 12.27 9.55 -12.66
N LEU A 418 13.31 9.01 -12.04
CA LEU A 418 13.99 7.80 -12.53
C LEU A 418 13.07 6.58 -12.45
N TYR A 419 12.34 6.41 -11.35
CA TYR A 419 11.45 5.27 -11.17
C TYR A 419 10.25 5.33 -12.09
N ARG A 420 9.65 6.51 -12.24
CA ARG A 420 8.57 6.75 -13.19
C ARG A 420 9.07 6.47 -14.61
N GLU A 421 10.26 6.94 -14.96
CA GLU A 421 10.85 6.63 -16.26
C GLU A 421 11.08 5.12 -16.43
N ASP A 422 11.73 4.44 -15.50
CA ASP A 422 11.95 2.99 -15.57
C ASP A 422 10.65 2.20 -15.73
N MET A 423 9.56 2.66 -15.11
CA MET A 423 8.23 2.05 -15.25
C MET A 423 7.57 2.39 -16.59
N MET A 424 7.65 3.65 -17.04
CA MET A 424 6.87 4.15 -18.18
C MET A 424 7.62 4.03 -19.50
N ASP A 425 8.94 4.11 -19.53
CA ASP A 425 9.79 4.09 -20.72
C ASP A 425 9.58 2.84 -21.59
N PRO A 426 9.49 1.60 -21.04
CA PRO A 426 9.13 0.43 -21.85
C PRO A 426 7.80 0.60 -22.58
N PHE A 427 6.78 1.15 -21.90
CA PHE A 427 5.47 1.41 -22.49
C PHE A 427 5.53 2.55 -23.51
N GLN A 428 6.19 3.66 -23.20
CA GLN A 428 6.33 4.81 -24.11
C GLN A 428 7.08 4.42 -25.39
N ARG A 429 8.21 3.69 -25.30
CA ARG A 429 8.94 3.17 -26.47
C ARG A 429 8.06 2.24 -27.30
N SER A 430 7.36 1.32 -26.63
CA SER A 430 6.42 0.39 -27.28
C SER A 430 5.33 1.14 -28.06
N MET A 431 4.73 2.17 -27.45
CA MET A 431 3.73 3.02 -28.07
C MET A 431 4.30 3.84 -29.24
N LYS A 432 5.46 4.49 -29.07
CA LYS A 432 6.12 5.26 -30.15
C LYS A 432 6.40 4.38 -31.37
N SER A 433 6.89 3.17 -31.16
CA SER A 433 7.11 2.21 -32.25
C SER A 433 5.80 1.77 -32.90
N PHE A 434 4.76 1.45 -32.12
CA PHE A 434 3.45 1.10 -32.68
C PHE A 434 2.85 2.24 -33.51
N LEU A 435 2.93 3.49 -33.03
CA LEU A 435 2.43 4.66 -33.74
C LEU A 435 3.17 4.93 -35.05
N ALA A 436 4.49 4.72 -35.07
CA ALA A 436 5.27 4.81 -36.30
C ALA A 436 4.78 3.78 -37.34
N VAL A 437 4.58 2.52 -36.93
CA VAL A 437 4.08 1.46 -37.82
C VAL A 437 2.65 1.76 -38.28
N LEU A 438 1.77 2.17 -37.35
CA LEU A 438 0.37 2.49 -37.66
C LEU A 438 0.25 3.60 -38.71
N ARG A 439 1.06 4.66 -38.59
CA ARG A 439 1.08 5.77 -39.57
C ARG A 439 1.48 5.34 -40.98
N HIS A 440 2.35 4.34 -41.10
CA HIS A 440 2.80 3.81 -42.38
C HIS A 440 1.95 2.64 -42.91
N THR A 441 0.97 2.16 -42.14
CA THR A 441 0.10 1.05 -42.55
C THR A 441 -1.08 1.58 -43.38
N PRO A 442 -1.26 1.10 -44.63
CA PRO A 442 -2.41 1.47 -45.45
C PRO A 442 -3.73 1.04 -44.82
N PHE A 443 -4.80 1.78 -45.11
CA PHE A 443 -6.15 1.37 -44.72
C PHE A 443 -6.53 0.05 -45.41
N GLY A 444 -7.12 -0.89 -44.66
CA GLY A 444 -7.47 -2.24 -45.12
C GLY A 444 -6.39 -3.31 -44.87
N GLU A 445 -5.16 -2.92 -44.53
CA GLU A 445 -4.07 -3.84 -44.18
C GLU A 445 -3.84 -3.98 -42.67
N GLU A 446 -4.75 -3.48 -41.83
CA GLU A 446 -4.57 -3.42 -40.38
C GLU A 446 -4.52 -4.81 -39.72
N ASN A 447 -5.02 -5.84 -40.40
CA ASN A 447 -4.89 -7.23 -39.95
C ASN A 447 -3.43 -7.65 -39.72
N ARG A 448 -2.48 -7.03 -40.44
CA ARG A 448 -1.03 -7.26 -40.25
C ARG A 448 -0.53 -6.75 -38.89
N LEU A 449 -1.18 -5.73 -38.34
CA LEU A 449 -0.88 -5.18 -37.01
C LEU A 449 -1.43 -6.05 -35.87
N LEU A 450 -2.44 -6.89 -36.17
CA LEU A 450 -3.05 -7.79 -35.20
C LEU A 450 -2.32 -9.13 -35.11
N ASP A 451 -1.52 -9.47 -36.11
CA ASP A 451 -0.59 -10.58 -36.01
C ASP A 451 0.69 -10.16 -35.27
N ASN A 452 0.76 -10.52 -33.99
CA ASN A 452 1.92 -10.29 -33.13
C ASN A 452 3.24 -10.83 -33.73
N LYS A 453 3.22 -11.83 -34.62
CA LYS A 453 4.44 -12.31 -35.29
C LYS A 453 4.92 -11.36 -36.37
N GLU A 454 4.01 -10.84 -37.20
CA GLU A 454 4.35 -9.87 -38.24
C GLU A 454 4.72 -8.52 -37.63
N LEU A 455 3.99 -8.09 -36.60
CA LEU A 455 4.29 -6.84 -35.91
C LEU A 455 5.70 -6.83 -35.28
N ARG A 456 6.14 -7.96 -34.72
CA ARG A 456 7.51 -8.13 -34.18
C ARG A 456 8.61 -8.14 -35.24
N LYS A 457 8.29 -8.37 -36.53
CA LYS A 457 9.29 -8.24 -37.60
C LYS A 457 9.55 -6.77 -37.95
N VAL A 458 8.55 -5.92 -37.76
CA VAL A 458 8.59 -4.50 -38.11
C VAL A 458 9.07 -3.66 -36.93
N ILE A 459 8.66 -4.02 -35.70
CA ILE A 459 9.10 -3.40 -34.46
C ILE A 459 10.37 -4.10 -33.97
N ALA A 460 11.32 -3.37 -33.39
CA ALA A 460 12.57 -3.94 -32.89
C ALA A 460 12.35 -5.10 -31.89
N ASP A 461 13.17 -6.16 -31.98
CA ASP A 461 13.03 -7.43 -31.24
C ASP A 461 12.93 -7.30 -29.70
N HIS A 462 13.42 -6.21 -29.14
CA HIS A 462 13.45 -5.96 -27.69
C HIS A 462 12.16 -5.30 -27.15
N ILE A 463 11.21 -4.97 -28.02
CA ILE A 463 9.96 -4.31 -27.64
C ILE A 463 8.84 -5.35 -27.56
N SER A 464 8.33 -5.54 -26.35
CA SER A 464 7.19 -6.44 -26.11
C SER A 464 5.87 -5.66 -26.13
N LEU A 465 5.06 -5.96 -27.14
CA LEU A 465 3.78 -5.29 -27.40
C LEU A 465 2.73 -6.35 -27.74
N ASN A 466 1.53 -6.23 -27.19
CA ASN A 466 0.34 -6.93 -27.67
C ASN A 466 -0.65 -5.91 -28.21
N VAL A 467 -1.18 -6.14 -29.41
CA VAL A 467 -2.18 -5.29 -30.04
C VAL A 467 -3.46 -6.09 -30.27
N TYR A 468 -4.59 -5.49 -29.92
CA TYR A 468 -5.92 -6.04 -30.12
C TYR A 468 -6.75 -5.06 -30.95
N GLY A 469 -7.46 -5.56 -31.96
CA GLY A 469 -8.17 -4.71 -32.93
C GLY A 469 -9.69 -4.76 -32.79
N ASN A 470 -10.36 -3.82 -33.47
CA ASN A 470 -11.82 -3.64 -33.45
C ASN A 470 -12.36 -3.45 -32.02
N VAL A 471 -11.76 -2.53 -31.27
CA VAL A 471 -12.22 -2.24 -29.92
C VAL A 471 -13.60 -1.55 -29.98
N GLN A 472 -14.53 -2.04 -29.17
CA GLN A 472 -15.90 -1.52 -29.05
C GLN A 472 -16.27 -1.37 -27.58
N VAL A 473 -17.05 -0.35 -27.28
CA VAL A 473 -17.60 -0.14 -25.93
C VAL A 473 -18.89 -0.95 -25.77
N PHE A 474 -18.93 -1.81 -24.75
CA PHE A 474 -20.10 -2.65 -24.46
C PHE A 474 -20.98 -2.06 -23.36
N GLY A 475 -20.40 -1.30 -22.44
CA GLY A 475 -21.14 -0.66 -21.37
C GLY A 475 -20.24 -0.03 -20.33
N MET A 476 -20.88 0.58 -19.34
CA MET A 476 -20.21 1.14 -18.17
C MET A 476 -20.81 0.52 -16.93
N THR A 477 -19.94 0.11 -16.01
CA THR A 477 -20.30 -0.40 -14.70
C THR A 477 -19.69 0.50 -13.64
N SER A 478 -20.48 0.90 -12.66
CA SER A 478 -19.99 1.63 -11.49
C SER A 478 -20.35 0.83 -10.26
N LYS A 479 -19.36 0.49 -9.45
CA LYS A 479 -19.57 -0.01 -8.09
C LYS A 479 -19.42 1.19 -7.16
N THR A 480 -20.15 1.19 -6.04
CA THR A 480 -20.29 2.33 -5.11
C THR A 480 -18.97 2.93 -4.60
N ASN A 481 -17.83 2.24 -4.78
CA ASN A 481 -16.52 2.61 -4.25
C ASN A 481 -15.36 2.57 -5.27
N THR A 482 -15.65 2.39 -6.57
CA THR A 482 -14.61 2.39 -7.62
C THR A 482 -14.87 3.48 -8.63
N ALA A 483 -13.82 4.05 -9.22
CA ALA A 483 -13.95 4.84 -10.45
C ALA A 483 -14.78 4.04 -11.48
N GLY A 484 -15.53 4.74 -12.34
CA GLY A 484 -16.37 4.08 -13.34
C GLY A 484 -15.54 3.11 -14.17
N ASN A 485 -16.00 1.88 -14.37
CA ASN A 485 -15.33 0.92 -15.23
C ASN A 485 -16.06 0.88 -16.57
N ILE A 486 -15.32 0.98 -17.67
CA ILE A 486 -15.87 0.74 -19.00
C ILE A 486 -15.58 -0.71 -19.38
N GLU A 487 -16.60 -1.44 -19.77
CA GLU A 487 -16.45 -2.73 -20.44
C GLU A 487 -16.18 -2.49 -21.91
N ILE A 488 -15.00 -2.91 -22.37
CA ILE A 488 -14.63 -2.90 -23.78
C ILE A 488 -14.50 -4.33 -24.29
N GLY A 489 -14.84 -4.53 -25.56
CA GLY A 489 -14.59 -5.77 -26.28
C GLY A 489 -13.67 -5.54 -27.47
N PHE A 490 -12.88 -6.54 -27.82
CA PHE A 490 -11.93 -6.52 -28.92
C PHE A 490 -11.89 -7.87 -29.62
N SER A 491 -11.33 -7.92 -30.83
CA SER A 491 -11.26 -9.16 -31.62
C SER A 491 -10.39 -10.21 -30.92
N GLN A 492 -10.83 -11.48 -30.93
CA GLN A 492 -10.02 -12.58 -30.43
C GLN A 492 -8.64 -12.61 -31.13
N PRO A 493 -7.53 -12.83 -30.41
CA PRO A 493 -6.20 -12.94 -31.00
C PRO A 493 -6.14 -14.02 -32.09
N LEU A 494 -5.53 -13.68 -33.23
CA LEU A 494 -5.42 -14.59 -34.40
C LEU A 494 -4.67 -15.90 -34.10
N GLN A 495 -3.91 -15.95 -33.01
CA GLN A 495 -3.14 -17.13 -32.60
C GLN A 495 -3.99 -18.19 -31.87
N ILE A 496 -5.25 -17.87 -31.58
CA ILE A 496 -6.17 -18.81 -30.94
C ILE A 496 -6.67 -19.81 -31.99
N LEU A 497 -6.39 -21.09 -31.75
CA LEU A 497 -7.00 -22.18 -32.51
C LEU A 497 -8.47 -22.35 -32.10
N GLU A 498 -9.32 -22.69 -33.07
CA GLU A 498 -10.75 -22.96 -32.85
C GLU A 498 -10.95 -23.95 -31.69
N GLY A 499 -11.90 -23.64 -30.80
CA GLY A 499 -12.22 -24.46 -29.62
C GLY A 499 -11.22 -24.38 -28.45
N ARG A 500 -10.04 -23.74 -28.61
CA ARG A 500 -9.00 -23.63 -27.55
C ARG A 500 -8.85 -22.24 -26.93
N ARG A 501 -9.89 -21.39 -27.02
CA ARG A 501 -9.93 -20.02 -26.45
C ARG A 501 -9.60 -20.00 -24.96
N VAL A 502 -10.26 -20.86 -24.20
CA VAL A 502 -10.09 -20.95 -22.74
C VAL A 502 -8.63 -21.30 -22.39
N GLU A 503 -8.05 -22.30 -23.06
CA GLU A 503 -6.66 -22.73 -22.87
C GLU A 503 -5.66 -21.61 -23.24
N PHE A 504 -5.93 -20.86 -24.32
CA PHE A 504 -5.09 -19.73 -24.71
C PHE A 504 -5.07 -18.63 -23.64
N TRP A 505 -6.24 -18.22 -23.13
CA TRP A 505 -6.33 -17.19 -22.11
C TRP A 505 -5.83 -17.66 -20.74
N GLU A 506 -5.81 -18.97 -20.47
CA GLU A 506 -5.10 -19.55 -19.31
C GLU A 506 -3.58 -19.47 -19.46
N ARG A 507 -3.04 -19.89 -20.61
CA ARG A 507 -1.60 -19.83 -20.89
C ARG A 507 -1.08 -18.41 -20.96
N SER A 508 -1.91 -17.48 -21.42
CA SER A 508 -1.62 -16.06 -21.51
C SER A 508 -2.09 -15.28 -20.27
N LYS A 509 -2.00 -15.89 -19.08
CA LYS A 509 -2.42 -15.26 -17.82
C LYS A 509 -1.75 -13.91 -17.55
N ASN A 510 -0.52 -13.71 -18.01
CA ASN A 510 0.22 -12.46 -17.81
C ASN A 510 -0.23 -11.31 -18.73
N ARG A 511 -1.19 -11.55 -19.63
CA ARG A 511 -1.76 -10.52 -20.51
C ARG A 511 -3.02 -9.91 -19.90
N LEU A 512 -3.16 -8.59 -20.08
CA LEU A 512 -4.27 -7.76 -19.62
C LEU A 512 -4.55 -7.97 -18.13
N MET A 513 -3.48 -8.17 -17.35
CA MET A 513 -3.56 -8.38 -15.91
C MET A 513 -4.18 -7.17 -15.23
N PRO A 514 -5.04 -7.33 -14.20
CA PRO A 514 -5.54 -6.19 -13.44
C PRO A 514 -4.40 -5.30 -12.92
N GLY A 515 -4.54 -3.98 -13.07
CA GLY A 515 -3.49 -3.00 -12.77
C GLY A 515 -2.47 -2.78 -13.91
N GLY A 516 -2.59 -3.52 -15.01
CA GLY A 516 -1.75 -3.36 -16.20
C GLY A 516 -2.08 -2.09 -17.00
N LEU A 517 -1.04 -1.47 -17.54
CA LEU A 517 -1.17 -0.27 -18.37
C LEU A 517 -1.53 -0.65 -19.81
N VAL A 518 -2.60 -0.03 -20.33
CA VAL A 518 -3.05 -0.21 -21.71
C VAL A 518 -3.33 1.15 -22.36
N CYS A 519 -3.27 1.21 -23.67
CA CYS A 519 -3.62 2.40 -24.45
C CYS A 519 -4.68 2.07 -25.49
N LEU A 520 -5.75 2.85 -25.55
CA LEU A 520 -6.66 2.87 -26.68
C LEU A 520 -6.12 3.85 -27.73
N VAL A 521 -5.93 3.35 -28.95
CA VAL A 521 -5.45 4.13 -30.08
C VAL A 521 -6.55 4.19 -31.13
N GLY A 522 -7.11 5.37 -31.35
CA GLY A 522 -8.14 5.62 -32.35
C GLY A 522 -7.54 6.22 -33.61
N ARG A 523 -7.85 5.66 -34.78
CA ARG A 523 -7.49 6.20 -36.09
C ARG A 523 -8.74 6.56 -36.88
N ASP A 524 -8.86 7.81 -37.31
CA ASP A 524 -9.96 8.25 -38.19
C ASP A 524 -9.87 7.56 -39.58
N GLN A 525 -10.95 6.94 -40.04
CA GLN A 525 -11.08 6.42 -41.42
C GLN A 525 -11.59 7.50 -42.39
N GLY A 526 -12.15 8.61 -41.91
CA GLY A 526 -12.71 9.69 -42.75
C GLY A 526 -11.70 10.49 -43.60
N ALA A 527 -10.39 10.28 -43.41
CA ALA A 527 -9.34 10.92 -44.21
C ALA A 527 -9.15 10.27 -45.61
N LEU A 528 -9.92 9.23 -45.94
CA LEU A 528 -9.86 8.49 -47.21
C LEU A 528 -10.16 9.35 -48.46
N ASP A 529 -10.95 10.41 -48.34
CA ASP A 529 -11.44 11.16 -49.51
C ASP A 529 -10.59 12.38 -49.90
N SER A 530 -9.63 12.81 -49.08
CA SER A 530 -8.94 14.10 -49.25
C SER A 530 -7.47 14.03 -49.67
N GLY A 531 -6.92 12.86 -49.99
CA GLY A 531 -5.54 12.74 -50.47
C GLY A 531 -4.48 13.29 -49.51
N GLN A 532 -4.77 13.29 -48.20
CA GLN A 532 -3.87 13.82 -47.18
C GLN A 532 -2.66 12.90 -46.97
N ASP A 533 -1.48 13.52 -46.84
CA ASP A 533 -0.23 12.82 -46.50
C ASP A 533 -0.36 12.02 -45.20
N ALA A 534 0.25 10.83 -45.16
CA ALA A 534 0.27 9.93 -44.01
C ALA A 534 0.79 10.57 -42.70
N SER A 535 1.47 11.71 -42.79
CA SER A 535 1.94 12.52 -41.66
C SER A 535 0.85 13.35 -40.96
N THR A 536 -0.33 13.50 -41.56
CA THR A 536 -1.47 14.29 -41.03
C THR A 536 -2.60 13.45 -40.45
N LEU A 537 -2.39 12.13 -40.30
CA LEU A 537 -3.37 11.23 -39.69
C LEU A 537 -3.69 11.67 -38.26
N ASN A 538 -4.97 11.97 -38.01
CA ASN A 538 -5.48 12.28 -36.69
C ASN A 538 -5.57 10.98 -35.88
N ILE A 539 -4.61 10.80 -34.96
CA ILE A 539 -4.54 9.66 -34.06
C ILE A 539 -4.89 10.17 -32.67
N GLN A 540 -5.84 9.50 -32.02
CA GLN A 540 -6.26 9.79 -30.66
C GLN A 540 -5.73 8.73 -29.70
N LEU A 541 -5.12 9.15 -28.59
CA LEU A 541 -4.62 8.25 -27.55
C LEU A 541 -5.41 8.40 -26.24
N ILE A 542 -5.81 7.28 -25.64
CA ILE A 542 -6.43 7.24 -24.31
C ILE A 542 -5.72 6.17 -23.48
N VAL A 543 -4.95 6.60 -22.49
CA VAL A 543 -4.24 5.69 -21.57
C VAL A 543 -5.19 5.23 -20.46
N ALA A 544 -5.20 3.94 -20.20
CA ALA A 544 -6.12 3.30 -19.27
C ALA A 544 -5.43 2.19 -18.47
N ILE A 545 -6.07 1.77 -17.39
CA ILE A 545 -5.63 0.67 -16.54
C ILE A 545 -6.66 -0.44 -16.66
N THR A 546 -6.22 -1.68 -16.80
CA THR A 546 -7.09 -2.86 -16.73
C THR A 546 -7.65 -3.01 -15.32
N ALA A 547 -8.96 -2.85 -15.17
CA ALA A 547 -9.65 -2.91 -13.88
C ALA A 547 -9.96 -4.35 -13.48
N GLN A 548 -10.53 -5.10 -14.43
CA GLN A 548 -10.95 -6.48 -14.19
C GLN A 548 -10.69 -7.33 -15.44
N ARG A 549 -10.09 -8.48 -15.19
CA ARG A 549 -9.82 -9.52 -16.20
C ARG A 549 -10.70 -10.73 -15.90
N ASP A 550 -11.89 -10.76 -16.47
CA ASP A 550 -12.79 -11.90 -16.35
C ASP A 550 -12.49 -12.93 -17.45
N ARG A 551 -12.05 -14.11 -17.04
CA ARG A 551 -11.70 -15.20 -17.94
C ARG A 551 -12.89 -15.68 -18.76
N GLU A 552 -14.07 -15.73 -18.17
CA GLU A 552 -15.27 -16.20 -18.86
C GLU A 552 -15.62 -15.21 -19.95
N LEU A 553 -15.59 -13.91 -19.67
CA LEU A 553 -15.88 -12.87 -20.66
C LEU A 553 -14.84 -12.80 -21.79
N LEU A 554 -13.57 -13.11 -21.52
CA LEU A 554 -12.52 -13.22 -22.53
C LEU A 554 -12.73 -14.41 -23.48
N ALA A 555 -13.27 -15.53 -22.99
CA ALA A 555 -13.33 -16.78 -23.74
C ALA A 555 -14.74 -17.19 -24.21
N LYS A 556 -15.80 -16.49 -23.78
CA LYS A 556 -17.20 -16.83 -24.07
C LYS A 556 -17.56 -16.63 -25.53
N ASP A 557 -17.31 -15.46 -26.11
CA ASP A 557 -17.71 -15.11 -27.47
C ASP A 557 -16.62 -15.45 -28.50
N GLU A 558 -17.03 -16.10 -29.59
CA GLU A 558 -16.14 -16.67 -30.61
C GLU A 558 -15.32 -15.61 -31.33
N LYS A 559 -15.87 -14.41 -31.49
CA LYS A 559 -15.27 -13.32 -32.24
C LYS A 559 -14.73 -12.22 -31.33
N VAL A 560 -15.34 -12.04 -30.16
CA VAL A 560 -15.03 -10.92 -29.25
C VAL A 560 -14.54 -11.42 -27.89
N ALA A 561 -13.46 -10.85 -27.39
CA ALA A 561 -13.00 -10.97 -26.02
C ALA A 561 -13.30 -9.65 -25.27
N ARG A 562 -13.72 -9.73 -23.99
CA ARG A 562 -14.09 -8.53 -23.22
C ARG A 562 -13.29 -8.37 -21.93
N ILE A 563 -13.00 -7.12 -21.58
CA ILE A 563 -12.33 -6.71 -20.33
C ILE A 563 -12.95 -5.43 -19.78
N SER A 564 -12.70 -5.16 -18.50
CA SER A 564 -13.03 -3.87 -17.90
C SER A 564 -11.77 -3.02 -17.73
N ILE A 565 -11.86 -1.75 -18.12
CA ILE A 565 -10.79 -0.76 -17.95
C ILE A 565 -11.28 0.44 -17.14
N THR A 566 -10.35 1.12 -16.50
CA THR A 566 -10.52 2.40 -15.81
C THR A 566 -9.67 3.44 -16.53
N LEU A 567 -10.24 4.59 -16.86
CA LEU A 567 -9.54 5.73 -17.43
C LEU A 567 -9.13 6.68 -16.29
N ALA A 568 -7.99 7.34 -16.43
CA ALA A 568 -7.50 8.24 -15.38
C ALA A 568 -8.27 9.56 -15.32
N ASP A 569 -8.79 10.04 -16.45
CA ASP A 569 -9.54 11.29 -16.53
C ASP A 569 -11.03 11.00 -16.81
N PRO A 570 -11.96 11.45 -15.94
CA PRO A 570 -13.41 11.38 -16.18
C PRO A 570 -13.86 11.93 -17.54
N LEU A 571 -13.19 12.95 -18.09
CA LEU A 571 -13.51 13.52 -19.40
C LEU A 571 -13.24 12.53 -20.55
N GLN A 572 -12.27 11.63 -20.39
CA GLN A 572 -11.96 10.61 -21.39
C GLN A 572 -13.10 9.58 -21.52
N TYR A 573 -13.89 9.37 -20.46
CA TYR A 573 -15.09 8.54 -20.54
C TYR A 573 -16.11 9.15 -21.51
N PHE A 574 -16.32 10.46 -21.42
CA PHE A 574 -17.23 11.17 -22.32
C PHE A 574 -16.73 11.12 -23.77
N LEU A 575 -15.43 11.32 -24.01
CA LEU A 575 -14.83 11.24 -25.36
C LEU A 575 -14.99 9.85 -25.99
N LEU A 576 -14.75 8.80 -25.21
CA LEU A 576 -14.89 7.43 -25.71
C LEU A 576 -16.36 7.10 -26.03
N LEU A 577 -17.29 7.52 -25.16
CA LEU A 577 -18.72 7.32 -25.37
C LEU A 577 -19.26 8.14 -26.55
N SER A 578 -18.88 9.41 -26.69
CA SER A 578 -19.31 10.26 -27.80
C SER A 578 -18.82 9.70 -29.14
N SER A 579 -17.58 9.25 -29.22
CA SER A 579 -17.03 8.63 -30.43
C SER A 579 -17.79 7.37 -30.85
N THR A 580 -18.38 6.66 -29.88
CA THR A 580 -19.20 5.46 -30.12
C THR A 580 -20.61 5.83 -30.60
N LEU A 581 -21.21 6.90 -30.06
CA LEU A 581 -22.56 7.36 -30.40
C LEU A 581 -22.63 8.07 -31.75
N GLU A 582 -21.58 8.80 -32.14
CA GLU A 582 -21.55 9.60 -33.37
C GLU A 582 -21.40 8.76 -34.65
N LYS A 583 -21.36 7.41 -34.56
CA LYS A 583 -20.96 6.52 -35.66
C LYS A 583 -19.68 7.02 -36.35
N SER A 584 -18.75 7.58 -35.56
CA SER A 584 -17.47 8.02 -36.09
C SER A 584 -16.78 6.83 -36.76
N SER A 585 -16.20 7.04 -37.93
CA SER A 585 -15.48 6.02 -38.67
C SER A 585 -14.09 5.78 -38.05
N LYS A 586 -14.01 5.71 -36.71
CA LYS A 586 -12.75 5.50 -35.99
C LYS A 586 -12.48 4.01 -35.80
N LEU A 587 -11.32 3.57 -36.27
CA LEU A 587 -10.81 2.24 -35.97
C LEU A 587 -10.01 2.30 -34.67
N TRP A 588 -10.45 1.55 -33.65
CA TRP A 588 -9.81 1.52 -32.35
C TRP A 588 -8.96 0.26 -32.14
N PHE A 589 -7.77 0.46 -31.60
CA PHE A 589 -6.84 -0.58 -31.15
C PHE A 589 -6.63 -0.49 -29.64
N LEU A 590 -6.50 -1.63 -28.97
CA LEU A 590 -6.04 -1.73 -27.60
C LEU A 590 -4.59 -2.22 -27.63
N VAL A 591 -3.70 -1.45 -27.03
CA VAL A 591 -2.27 -1.72 -27.01
C VAL A 591 -1.84 -1.96 -25.57
N GLU A 592 -1.17 -3.08 -25.33
CA GLU A 592 -0.65 -3.48 -24.04
C GLU A 592 0.87 -3.64 -24.12
N SER A 593 1.60 -3.06 -23.16
CA SER A 593 2.99 -3.41 -22.90
C SER A 593 3.06 -4.17 -21.56
N PRO A 594 3.61 -5.40 -21.53
CA PRO A 594 3.76 -6.14 -20.28
C PRO A 594 4.89 -5.51 -19.45
N GLY A 595 4.53 -4.53 -18.61
CA GLY A 595 5.44 -3.89 -17.65
C GLY A 595 5.44 -4.62 -16.30
N ASN A 596 6.63 -4.84 -15.74
CA ASN A 596 6.79 -5.32 -14.37
C ASN A 596 6.59 -4.14 -13.40
N SER A 597 5.52 -4.16 -12.61
CA SER A 597 5.31 -3.23 -11.51
C SER A 597 6.19 -3.64 -10.32
N ILE A 598 7.15 -2.81 -9.94
CA ILE A 598 7.80 -2.91 -8.63
C ILE A 598 6.92 -2.13 -7.63
N PRO A 599 6.81 -2.52 -6.35
CA PRO A 599 6.09 -1.71 -5.35
C PRO A 599 6.93 -0.53 -4.85
N ALA A 600 6.28 0.62 -4.63
CA ALA A 600 6.87 1.83 -4.07
C ALA A 600 6.78 1.84 -2.53
N SER A 601 7.87 1.44 -1.87
CA SER A 601 8.43 2.07 -0.66
C SER A 601 9.83 1.50 -0.49
N LEU A 602 10.83 2.33 -0.16
CA LEU A 602 12.18 1.84 0.11
C LEU A 602 12.35 1.67 1.63
N PRO A 603 12.05 0.48 2.21
CA PRO A 603 12.50 0.20 3.55
C PRO A 603 14.03 0.33 3.58
N PHE A 604 14.58 0.72 4.73
CA PHE A 604 16.04 0.85 4.93
C PHE A 604 16.74 2.02 4.20
N GLY A 605 16.04 3.11 3.88
CA GLY A 605 16.64 4.29 3.22
C GLY A 605 17.95 4.80 3.85
N LYS A 606 18.08 4.79 5.18
CA LYS A 606 19.34 5.12 5.88
C LYS A 606 20.50 4.17 5.58
N TYR A 607 20.23 2.91 5.24
CA TYR A 607 21.25 1.90 4.90
C TYR A 607 21.49 1.81 3.40
N LEU A 608 20.45 2.04 2.60
CA LEU A 608 20.52 1.98 1.14
C LEU A 608 21.04 3.28 0.50
N ALA A 609 20.85 4.44 1.16
CA ALA A 609 21.32 5.73 0.67
C ALA A 609 21.67 6.73 1.82
N PRO A 610 22.75 6.48 2.59
CA PRO A 610 23.13 7.34 3.72
C PRO A 610 23.61 8.73 3.32
N THR A 611 23.35 9.74 4.14
CA THR A 611 23.92 11.09 4.03
C THR A 611 25.45 11.10 4.26
N ILE A 612 26.14 12.21 3.97
CA ILE A 612 27.59 12.33 4.19
C ILE A 612 27.93 12.18 5.69
N GLU A 613 27.11 12.77 6.56
CA GLU A 613 27.25 12.67 8.02
C GLU A 613 26.98 11.25 8.53
N GLU A 614 25.97 10.57 7.98
CA GLU A 614 25.70 9.17 8.29
C GLU A 614 26.83 8.26 7.79
N ARG A 615 27.36 8.48 6.58
CA ARG A 615 28.55 7.74 6.09
C ARG A 615 29.77 7.93 6.98
N ALA A 616 29.99 9.14 7.50
CA ALA A 616 31.07 9.41 8.44
C ALA A 616 30.88 8.68 9.79
N LYS A 617 29.63 8.55 10.25
CA LYS A 617 29.29 7.74 11.44
C LYS A 617 29.42 6.23 11.17
N MET A 618 29.09 5.79 9.95
CA MET A 618 29.12 4.39 9.52
C MET A 618 30.52 3.81 9.38
N GLN A 619 31.53 4.63 9.06
CA GLN A 619 32.92 4.18 8.93
C GLN A 619 33.57 3.81 10.28
N ASN A 620 32.96 4.18 11.42
CA ASN A 620 33.59 4.09 12.74
C ASN A 620 32.80 3.26 13.79
N VAL A 621 31.72 2.57 13.41
CA VAL A 621 30.81 1.89 14.38
C VAL A 621 30.68 0.40 14.07
N ARG A 622 30.98 -0.47 15.06
CA ARG A 622 30.57 -1.89 15.06
C ARG A 622 29.04 -1.95 15.25
N ASN A 623 28.33 -2.80 14.50
CA ASN A 623 26.85 -2.90 14.46
C ASN A 623 26.17 -1.76 13.68
N PHE A 624 26.47 -1.68 12.38
CA PHE A 624 25.95 -0.68 11.44
C PHE A 624 24.43 -0.76 11.25
N ILE A 625 23.87 -1.98 11.22
CA ILE A 625 22.44 -2.20 11.10
C ILE A 625 21.85 -2.21 12.51
N ASP A 626 20.85 -1.36 12.73
CA ASP A 626 20.07 -1.34 13.94
C ASP A 626 19.24 -2.62 14.03
N PRO A 627 19.32 -3.38 15.14
CA PRO A 627 18.45 -4.52 15.33
C PRO A 627 16.98 -4.10 15.22
N PRO A 628 16.11 -4.94 14.64
CA PRO A 628 14.68 -4.67 14.57
C PRO A 628 14.10 -4.28 15.94
N ILE A 629 13.11 -3.38 15.97
CA ILE A 629 12.55 -2.86 17.23
C ILE A 629 12.05 -4.00 18.14
N TYR A 630 11.40 -5.02 17.58
CA TYR A 630 10.89 -6.14 18.36
C TYR A 630 12.00 -6.94 19.06
N ALA A 631 13.19 -7.00 18.45
CA ALA A 631 14.33 -7.75 18.99
C ALA A 631 14.97 -7.04 20.19
N ARG A 632 14.74 -5.72 20.32
CA ARG A 632 15.19 -4.90 21.45
C ARG A 632 14.28 -4.97 22.67
N ALA A 633 13.16 -5.70 22.58
CA ALA A 633 12.25 -5.84 23.70
C ALA A 633 12.96 -6.48 24.90
N PRO A 634 12.74 -6.00 26.13
CA PRO A 634 13.34 -6.61 27.31
C PRO A 634 13.06 -8.12 27.35
N THR A 635 14.07 -8.92 27.68
CA THR A 635 14.02 -10.40 27.74
C THR A 635 13.85 -11.13 26.41
N PHE A 636 13.75 -10.42 25.27
CA PHE A 636 13.77 -11.05 23.96
C PHE A 636 15.16 -11.62 23.66
N GLN A 637 15.20 -12.86 23.18
CA GLN A 637 16.42 -13.52 22.71
C GLN A 637 16.08 -14.36 21.48
N TYR A 638 16.94 -14.33 20.48
CA TYR A 638 16.87 -15.29 19.37
C TYR A 638 17.39 -16.64 19.84
N ASP A 639 16.64 -17.70 19.56
CA ASP A 639 17.15 -19.07 19.69
C ASP A 639 17.86 -19.46 18.40
N LEU A 640 19.20 -19.41 18.42
CA LEU A 640 20.07 -19.80 17.31
C LEU A 640 20.41 -21.30 17.35
N SER A 641 19.94 -22.05 18.35
CA SER A 641 20.18 -23.48 18.48
C SER A 641 19.65 -24.27 17.28
N VAL A 642 18.65 -23.75 16.57
CA VAL A 642 18.12 -24.34 15.33
C VAL A 642 19.18 -24.45 14.21
N LEU A 643 20.20 -23.59 14.24
CA LEU A 643 21.30 -23.58 13.27
C LEU A 643 22.45 -24.50 13.69
N LEU A 644 22.38 -25.06 14.90
CA LEU A 644 23.44 -25.84 15.53
C LEU A 644 22.95 -27.27 15.79
N LYS A 645 23.77 -28.27 15.49
CA LYS A 645 23.41 -29.67 15.77
C LYS A 645 23.60 -29.98 17.25
N GLY A 646 22.58 -29.67 18.07
CA GLY A 646 22.52 -30.06 19.48
C GLY A 646 23.27 -29.15 20.46
N VAL A 647 23.68 -27.96 20.01
CA VAL A 647 24.29 -26.94 20.88
C VAL A 647 23.28 -25.82 21.12
N ALA A 648 23.00 -25.54 22.39
CA ALA A 648 22.14 -24.42 22.76
C ALA A 648 22.88 -23.10 22.52
N CYS A 649 22.28 -22.18 21.78
CA CYS A 649 22.83 -20.86 21.51
C CYS A 649 21.71 -19.82 21.45
N THR A 650 21.82 -18.79 22.29
CA THR A 650 20.86 -17.68 22.35
C THR A 650 21.56 -16.36 22.09
N LEU A 651 20.89 -15.46 21.37
CA LEU A 651 21.39 -14.13 21.06
C LEU A 651 20.47 -13.05 21.64
N ASP A 652 21.02 -12.26 22.56
CA ASP A 652 20.48 -10.99 23.03
C ASP A 652 21.18 -9.84 22.29
N VAL A 653 20.43 -9.17 21.41
CA VAL A 653 20.96 -8.07 20.58
C VAL A 653 21.32 -6.81 21.37
N SER A 654 20.88 -6.71 22.63
CA SER A 654 21.22 -5.60 23.53
C SER A 654 22.52 -5.85 24.32
N SER A 655 23.05 -7.08 24.29
CA SER A 655 24.24 -7.49 25.03
C SER A 655 25.43 -7.76 24.09
N THR A 656 26.46 -6.91 24.16
CA THR A 656 27.71 -7.10 23.40
C THR A 656 28.38 -8.43 23.69
N THR A 657 28.31 -8.93 24.91
CA THR A 657 28.85 -10.25 25.29
C THR A 657 28.06 -11.38 24.63
N SER A 658 26.72 -11.27 24.55
CA SER A 658 25.89 -12.28 23.89
C SER A 658 26.13 -12.30 22.38
N ILE A 659 26.28 -11.13 21.75
CA ILE A 659 26.66 -11.00 20.33
C ILE A 659 27.98 -11.71 20.04
N GLU A 660 29.02 -11.44 20.84
CA GLU A 660 30.34 -12.06 20.65
C GLU A 660 30.30 -13.59 20.87
N GLN A 661 29.59 -14.04 21.91
CA GLN A 661 29.43 -15.46 22.19
C GLN A 661 28.66 -16.18 21.09
N ALA A 662 27.54 -15.62 20.63
CA ALA A 662 26.75 -16.18 19.55
C ALA A 662 27.55 -16.28 18.24
N THR A 663 28.31 -15.22 17.91
CA THR A 663 29.17 -15.19 16.72
C THR A 663 30.24 -16.29 16.78
N ARG A 664 30.96 -16.41 17.90
CA ARG A 664 32.00 -17.45 18.07
C ARG A 664 31.41 -18.86 18.03
N THR A 665 30.26 -19.07 18.66
CA THR A 665 29.59 -20.37 18.67
C THR A 665 29.13 -20.77 17.25
N LEU A 666 28.56 -19.84 16.49
CA LEU A 666 28.18 -20.09 15.09
C LEU A 666 29.41 -20.41 14.22
N GLN A 667 30.50 -19.66 14.35
CA GLN A 667 31.74 -19.91 13.61
C GLN A 667 32.34 -21.29 13.92
N ALA A 668 32.29 -21.71 15.19
CA ALA A 668 32.90 -22.97 15.62
C ALA A 668 32.03 -24.21 15.33
N THR A 669 30.70 -24.08 15.34
CA THR A 669 29.79 -25.25 15.42
C THR A 669 28.69 -25.29 14.36
N SER A 670 28.47 -24.22 13.59
CA SER A 670 27.47 -24.19 12.52
C SER A 670 28.05 -24.68 11.19
N THR A 671 27.20 -24.81 10.16
CA THR A 671 27.61 -25.07 8.78
C THR A 671 27.91 -23.79 7.97
N LEU A 672 27.79 -22.62 8.60
CA LEU A 672 28.03 -21.32 7.96
C LEU A 672 29.54 -21.03 7.94
N ASP A 673 30.03 -20.36 6.90
CA ASP A 673 31.39 -19.83 6.93
C ASP A 673 31.51 -18.62 7.88
N ASP A 674 32.74 -18.23 8.21
CA ASP A 674 33.00 -17.16 9.19
C ASP A 674 32.34 -15.83 8.84
N SER A 675 32.23 -15.51 7.55
CA SER A 675 31.61 -14.27 7.07
C SER A 675 30.09 -14.38 7.13
N GLN A 676 29.52 -15.53 6.77
CA GLN A 676 28.08 -15.80 6.89
C GLN A 676 27.60 -15.79 8.35
N ALA A 677 28.35 -16.42 9.25
CA ALA A 677 28.03 -16.44 10.68
C ALA A 677 28.01 -15.04 11.28
N LYS A 678 29.00 -14.21 10.91
CA LYS A 678 29.07 -12.81 11.34
C LYS A 678 27.96 -11.97 10.74
N ALA A 679 27.72 -12.07 9.43
CA ALA A 679 26.65 -11.33 8.75
C ALA A 679 25.27 -11.69 9.29
N LEU A 680 25.03 -12.95 9.63
CA LEU A 680 23.78 -13.38 10.26
C LEU A 680 23.56 -12.67 11.60
N VAL A 681 24.54 -12.68 12.50
CA VAL A 681 24.41 -12.02 13.82
C VAL A 681 24.27 -10.50 13.67
N GLU A 682 24.96 -9.88 12.70
CA GLU A 682 24.89 -8.43 12.46
C GLU A 682 23.58 -7.97 11.80
N THR A 683 22.79 -8.89 11.21
CA THR A 683 21.52 -8.57 10.55
C THR A 683 20.28 -8.84 11.42
N LEU A 684 20.44 -9.55 12.54
CA LEU A 684 19.40 -9.88 13.52
C LEU A 684 19.28 -8.84 14.63
#